data_AF-A0A1G5IPS5-F1
#
_entry.id   AF-A0A1G5IPS5-F1
#
_cell.length_a   1.000
_cell.length_b   1.000
_cell.length_c   1.000
_cell.angle_alpha   90.00
_cell.angle_beta   90.00
_cell.angle_gamma   90.00
#
_symmetry.space_group_name_H-M   'P 1'
#
loop_
_entity.id
_entity.type
_entity.pdbx_description
1 polymer ?
#
loop_
_entity_poly.entity_id
_entity_poly.type
_entity_poly.pdbx_seq_one_letter_code
_entity_poly.pdbx_strand_id
1 'polypeptide(L)'
;MVCPGRGRLSVRPDNLVGVSSLALYRRYRPESFAEVIGQEHVTDPLQQALRNNRVNHAYLFSGPRGCGKTTSARILARCLNCEQGPTPTPCGECQSCRDLARNGPGSIDVIEIDAASHGGVDDARDLREKAFFGPASSRYKIYIIDEAHMVTSAGFNALLKVVEEPPEHLKFIFATTEPEKVIGTIRSRTHHYPFRLVPPGTLREYLGEVCGRENSHVEDGVLPLVVRAGAGSVRDSMSVMDQLLAGAGDDGVTYAMATSLLGYTDLSLLDSVVDAFAAGDGAAAFEVVDRVIEGGNDPRRFVADLLERLRDLVILAAVPDAAEKGLIDAPADVVERMQAQASVFGAAELSRAADLVNQGLTEMRGATSPRLQVELICARVLLPAAFDDERSLQTRLDRLERGASFAAAGAGPAMGYMPGPQAHAPVAVVPPGDGVAAARAAVRGDAPEAVPPAAPAQPAQPAQYAAPAAPVAPAPAAPAPQPTPEAPAGGQRPGAWPASAAPESGRRPGGWPTASAPGQAPAPVTPAAPAPAVPAPAPGAPQPSPGMTQGAAQVRNMWPDILEAVKNRRRFTWILLSQNAQVTGFDGATLQIGFLNAGARDNFASSGSEDVLKQALAEQFNMQWKIEAIVDPSGGTGQPPQTGGGRPSAPPAPQRPAAPAPQQYESRPAPAQHQQPGAAPAAASAPQPHAAPESPRPVAPEDDTPEADDPDLVDSALSGHDLIVRELGATVVEEFTNE
;
A
#
# COMPACT_ATOMS: atom_id res chain seq x y z
N MET A 1 -57.68 -48.41 -0.68
CA MET A 1 -58.54 -47.43 0.02
C MET A 1 -57.85 -47.09 1.33
N VAL A 2 -56.95 -46.10 1.42
CA VAL A 2 -57.08 -44.62 1.29
C VAL A 2 -57.55 -43.94 2.59
N CYS A 3 -56.58 -43.26 3.23
CA CYS A 3 -56.59 -42.15 4.22
C CYS A 3 -57.23 -42.37 5.62
N PRO A 4 -56.51 -41.99 6.71
CA PRO A 4 -56.30 -40.59 7.14
C PRO A 4 -54.82 -40.34 7.58
N GLY A 5 -54.27 -39.18 7.94
CA GLY A 5 -54.73 -37.83 8.30
C GLY A 5 -53.49 -36.97 8.63
N ARG A 6 -53.65 -35.64 8.62
CA ARG A 6 -52.58 -34.64 8.79
C ARG A 6 -51.88 -34.74 10.16
N GLY A 7 -50.56 -34.94 10.17
CA GLY A 7 -49.69 -34.67 11.31
C GLY A 7 -48.92 -33.36 11.09
N ARG A 8 -49.19 -32.34 11.91
CA ARG A 8 -48.38 -31.11 11.97
C ARG A 8 -47.00 -31.46 12.54
N LEU A 9 -45.94 -31.33 11.74
CA LEU A 9 -44.57 -31.26 12.24
C LEU A 9 -44.39 -29.91 12.94
N SER A 10 -44.49 -29.92 14.27
CA SER A 10 -44.09 -28.81 15.12
C SER A 10 -42.56 -28.75 15.13
N VAL A 11 -41.98 -27.83 14.37
CA VAL A 11 -40.55 -27.49 14.48
C VAL A 11 -40.38 -26.75 15.80
N ARG A 12 -39.69 -27.39 16.76
CA ARG A 12 -39.28 -26.75 18.00
C ARG A 12 -38.23 -25.66 17.70
N PRO A 13 -38.29 -24.48 18.32
CA PRO A 13 -37.35 -23.39 18.09
C PRO A 13 -36.09 -23.54 18.97
N ASP A 14 -35.58 -24.76 19.14
CA ASP A 14 -34.41 -25.03 19.99
C ASP A 14 -33.33 -25.72 19.16
N ASN A 15 -32.73 -24.98 18.23
CA ASN A 15 -31.39 -25.20 17.67
C ASN A 15 -30.99 -24.11 16.65
N LEU A 16 -31.31 -22.85 16.94
CA LEU A 16 -30.60 -21.71 16.37
C LEU A 16 -29.50 -21.36 17.38
N VAL A 17 -28.42 -22.15 17.39
CA VAL A 17 -27.14 -21.63 17.90
C VAL A 17 -26.84 -20.43 17.00
N GLY A 18 -27.04 -19.24 17.56
CA GLY A 18 -26.90 -17.98 16.85
C GLY A 18 -25.46 -17.82 16.39
N VAL A 19 -25.16 -18.30 15.19
CA VAL A 19 -24.01 -17.86 14.43
C VAL A 19 -24.27 -16.39 14.17
N SER A 20 -23.74 -15.51 15.03
CA SER A 20 -23.74 -14.10 14.72
C SER A 20 -23.03 -13.98 13.37
N SER A 21 -23.69 -13.44 12.35
CA SER A 21 -23.15 -13.27 10.99
C SER A 21 -22.00 -12.26 10.91
N LEU A 22 -21.43 -11.90 12.06
CA LEU A 22 -20.32 -10.98 12.22
C LEU A 22 -19.00 -11.74 12.13
N ALA A 23 -18.12 -11.24 11.26
CA ALA A 23 -16.75 -11.68 11.11
C ALA A 23 -15.99 -11.71 12.45
N LEU A 24 -15.07 -12.66 12.61
CA LEU A 24 -14.31 -12.86 13.86
C LEU A 24 -13.69 -11.57 14.40
N TYR A 25 -13.04 -10.76 13.57
CA TYR A 25 -12.37 -9.53 14.01
C TYR A 25 -13.32 -8.49 14.61
N ARG A 26 -14.63 -8.57 14.33
CA ARG A 26 -15.65 -7.73 14.97
C ARG A 26 -16.13 -8.34 16.27
N ARG A 27 -16.37 -9.66 16.29
CA ARG A 27 -16.88 -10.40 17.44
C ARG A 27 -15.89 -10.39 18.61
N TYR A 28 -14.62 -10.61 18.33
CA TYR A 28 -13.53 -10.62 19.31
C TYR A 28 -12.76 -9.31 19.38
N ARG A 29 -13.38 -8.19 18.97
CA ARG A 29 -12.75 -6.88 19.11
C ARG A 29 -12.60 -6.55 20.61
N PRO A 30 -11.39 -6.24 21.10
CA PRO A 30 -11.17 -5.91 22.51
C PRO A 30 -12.07 -4.79 23.04
N GLU A 31 -12.60 -4.96 24.26
CA GLU A 31 -13.41 -3.95 24.94
C GLU A 31 -12.69 -3.19 26.05
N SER A 32 -11.57 -3.74 26.51
CA SER A 32 -10.73 -3.20 27.58
C SER A 32 -9.26 -3.25 27.17
N PHE A 33 -8.43 -2.43 27.82
CA PHE A 33 -6.99 -2.44 27.54
C PHE A 33 -6.31 -3.78 27.89
N ALA A 34 -6.89 -4.55 28.82
CA ALA A 34 -6.40 -5.87 29.21
C ALA A 34 -6.62 -6.95 28.13
N GLU A 35 -7.58 -6.74 27.22
CA GLU A 35 -7.86 -7.66 26.10
C GLU A 35 -7.03 -7.35 24.85
N VAL A 36 -6.28 -6.23 24.84
CA VAL A 36 -5.45 -5.86 23.69
C VAL A 36 -4.14 -6.64 23.76
N ILE A 37 -3.89 -7.47 22.74
CA ILE A 37 -2.73 -8.37 22.69
C ILE A 37 -1.49 -7.69 22.10
N GLY A 38 -0.32 -7.91 22.69
CA GLY A 38 1.00 -7.56 22.13
C GLY A 38 1.26 -6.06 21.98
N GLN A 39 0.57 -5.23 22.77
CA GLN A 39 0.72 -3.77 22.80
C GLN A 39 0.92 -3.23 24.22
N GLU A 40 1.54 -4.01 25.10
CA GLU A 40 1.75 -3.72 26.52
C GLU A 40 2.50 -2.39 26.70
N HIS A 41 3.45 -2.10 25.80
CA HIS A 41 4.21 -0.84 25.77
C HIS A 41 3.37 0.40 25.50
N VAL A 42 2.14 0.26 24.99
CA VAL A 42 1.17 1.35 24.80
C VAL A 42 0.07 1.30 25.85
N THR A 43 -0.49 0.12 26.11
CA THR A 43 -1.65 -0.04 26.99
C THR A 43 -1.30 0.20 28.45
N ASP A 44 -0.12 -0.21 28.93
CA ASP A 44 0.27 0.00 30.33
C ASP A 44 0.49 1.48 30.67
N PRO A 45 1.24 2.27 29.87
CA PRO A 45 1.34 3.70 30.11
C PRO A 45 0.00 4.44 30.02
N LEU A 46 -0.90 4.04 29.11
CA LEU A 46 -2.24 4.62 29.01
C LEU A 46 -3.08 4.32 30.25
N GLN A 47 -3.08 3.08 30.72
CA GLN A 47 -3.79 2.68 31.94
C GLN A 47 -3.22 3.43 33.16
N GLN A 48 -1.90 3.60 33.24
CA GLN A 48 -1.27 4.33 34.33
C GLN A 48 -1.59 5.84 34.28
N ALA A 49 -1.64 6.44 33.10
CA ALA A 49 -2.06 7.83 32.94
C ALA A 49 -3.51 8.04 33.39
N LEU A 50 -4.41 7.10 33.09
CA LEU A 50 -5.81 7.12 33.55
C LEU A 50 -5.90 7.02 35.08
N ARG A 51 -5.16 6.09 35.72
CA ARG A 51 -5.13 5.95 37.19
C ARG A 51 -4.66 7.22 37.89
N ASN A 52 -3.68 7.90 37.32
CA ASN A 52 -3.12 9.12 37.88
C ASN A 52 -3.92 10.38 37.48
N ASN A 53 -5.05 10.23 36.81
CA ASN A 53 -5.88 11.30 36.26
C ASN A 53 -5.07 12.31 35.40
N ARG A 54 -4.06 11.83 34.68
CA ARG A 54 -3.20 12.60 33.76
C ARG A 54 -3.69 12.45 32.33
N VAL A 55 -4.92 12.90 32.07
CA VAL A 55 -5.57 12.80 30.76
C VAL A 55 -5.19 14.00 29.89
N ASN A 56 -4.45 13.76 28.81
CA ASN A 56 -4.09 14.79 27.83
C ASN A 56 -5.27 15.14 26.92
N HIS A 57 -5.19 16.30 26.27
CA HIS A 57 -6.22 16.77 25.36
C HIS A 57 -6.13 16.14 23.97
N ALA A 58 -4.94 15.70 23.53
CA ALA A 58 -4.76 15.09 22.22
C ALA A 58 -3.77 13.90 22.25
N TYR A 59 -4.15 12.82 21.57
CA TYR A 59 -3.39 11.58 21.45
C TYR A 59 -3.10 11.29 19.97
N LEU A 60 -1.91 10.79 19.66
CA LEU A 60 -1.54 10.30 18.34
C LEU A 60 -1.18 8.82 18.44
N PHE A 61 -2.01 7.95 17.88
CA PHE A 61 -1.79 6.52 17.76
C PHE A 61 -1.24 6.23 16.37
N SER A 62 0.03 5.86 16.29
CA SER A 62 0.67 5.53 15.01
C SER A 62 1.00 4.06 14.91
N GLY A 63 1.20 3.54 13.70
CA GLY A 63 1.75 2.21 13.48
C GLY A 63 1.05 1.46 12.36
N PRO A 64 1.53 0.25 12.00
CA PRO A 64 1.00 -0.51 10.88
C PRO A 64 -0.51 -0.74 10.94
N ARG A 65 -1.15 -1.02 9.81
CA ARG A 65 -2.59 -1.33 9.80
C ARG A 65 -2.88 -2.61 10.59
N GLY A 66 -4.05 -2.68 11.22
CA GLY A 66 -4.53 -3.89 11.88
C GLY A 66 -3.88 -4.27 13.23
N CYS A 67 -2.99 -3.44 13.78
CA CYS A 67 -2.41 -3.61 15.14
C CYS A 67 -3.32 -3.11 16.29
N GLY A 68 -4.50 -2.56 16.00
CA GLY A 68 -5.48 -2.17 17.02
C GLY A 68 -5.54 -0.68 17.41
N LYS A 69 -5.00 0.24 16.58
CA LYS A 69 -5.06 1.70 16.82
C LYS A 69 -6.48 2.23 17.09
N THR A 70 -7.39 2.08 16.13
CA THR A 70 -8.77 2.57 16.24
C THR A 70 -9.54 1.85 17.36
N THR A 71 -9.27 0.56 17.57
CA THR A 71 -9.86 -0.19 18.69
C THR A 71 -9.41 0.40 20.04
N SER A 72 -8.12 0.67 20.20
CA SER A 72 -7.57 1.29 21.41
C SER A 72 -8.08 2.72 21.61
N ALA A 73 -8.34 3.46 20.52
CA ALA A 73 -8.97 4.78 20.57
C ALA A 73 -10.39 4.71 21.14
N ARG A 74 -11.19 3.74 20.72
CA ARG A 74 -12.53 3.49 21.27
C ARG A 74 -12.48 3.06 22.73
N ILE A 75 -11.54 2.19 23.10
CA ILE A 75 -11.33 1.76 24.49
C ILE A 75 -10.96 2.97 25.35
N LEU A 76 -10.06 3.84 24.90
CA LEU A 76 -9.72 5.08 25.60
C LEU A 76 -10.94 5.98 25.77
N ALA A 77 -11.74 6.16 24.71
CA ALA A 77 -12.97 6.93 24.79
C ALA A 77 -13.95 6.36 25.84
N ARG A 78 -14.09 5.03 25.89
CA ARG A 78 -14.90 4.33 26.90
C ARG A 78 -14.35 4.51 28.32
N CYS A 79 -13.03 4.47 28.49
CA CYS A 79 -12.36 4.70 29.78
C CYS A 79 -12.59 6.13 30.31
N LEU A 80 -12.63 7.11 29.41
CA LEU A 80 -12.82 8.53 29.74
C LEU A 80 -14.28 8.89 30.03
N ASN A 81 -15.23 8.31 29.28
CA ASN A 81 -16.65 8.63 29.37
C ASN A 81 -17.49 7.67 30.23
N CYS A 82 -16.88 6.61 30.77
CA CYS A 82 -17.50 5.78 31.79
C CYS A 82 -17.99 6.64 32.97
N GLU A 83 -19.13 6.29 33.57
CA GLU A 83 -19.66 6.99 34.76
C GLU A 83 -18.68 6.91 35.95
N GLN A 84 -17.95 5.81 36.07
CA GLN A 84 -16.86 5.63 37.05
C GLN A 84 -15.50 6.16 36.54
N GLY A 85 -15.47 6.85 35.40
CA GLY A 85 -14.27 7.34 34.75
C GLY A 85 -13.83 8.73 35.22
N PRO A 86 -12.56 9.13 34.97
CA PRO A 86 -11.55 8.39 34.20
C PRO A 86 -11.03 7.14 34.93
N THR A 87 -11.10 5.98 34.28
CA THR A 87 -10.65 4.69 34.87
C THR A 87 -10.02 3.82 33.79
N PRO A 88 -8.94 3.05 34.09
CA PRO A 88 -8.39 2.08 33.15
C PRO A 88 -9.32 0.89 32.87
N THR A 89 -10.25 0.60 33.79
CA THR A 89 -11.17 -0.54 33.73
C THR A 89 -12.60 -0.03 33.65
N PRO A 90 -13.15 0.18 32.44
CA PRO A 90 -14.51 0.69 32.28
C PRO A 90 -15.54 -0.34 32.78
N CYS A 91 -16.61 0.12 33.44
CA CYS A 91 -17.57 -0.78 34.11
C CYS A 91 -18.34 -1.73 33.18
N GLY A 92 -18.52 -1.37 31.90
CA GLY A 92 -19.29 -2.19 30.94
C GLY A 92 -20.80 -2.10 31.05
N GLU A 93 -21.33 -1.58 32.15
CA GLU A 93 -22.78 -1.57 32.41
C GLU A 93 -23.45 -0.21 32.25
N CYS A 94 -22.71 0.90 32.31
CA CYS A 94 -23.28 2.25 32.11
C CYS A 94 -23.65 2.50 30.64
N GLN A 95 -24.50 3.50 30.39
CA GLN A 95 -24.97 3.79 29.03
C GLN A 95 -23.82 4.12 28.08
N SER A 96 -22.86 4.95 28.51
CA SER A 96 -21.66 5.26 27.71
C SER A 96 -20.84 4.00 27.36
N CYS A 97 -20.67 3.08 28.31
CA CYS A 97 -19.96 1.82 28.06
C CYS A 97 -20.72 0.91 27.10
N ARG A 98 -22.06 0.86 27.20
CA ARG A 98 -22.92 0.07 26.29
C ARG A 98 -22.93 0.66 24.88
N ASP A 99 -22.99 1.98 24.75
CA ASP A 99 -22.98 2.68 23.47
C ASP A 99 -21.65 2.50 22.72
N LEU A 100 -20.53 2.45 23.47
CA LEU A 100 -19.17 2.25 22.95
C LEU A 100 -18.71 0.77 22.96
N ALA A 101 -19.57 -0.17 23.33
CA ALA A 101 -19.27 -1.59 23.26
C ALA A 101 -19.15 -2.06 21.80
N ARG A 102 -18.62 -3.29 21.58
CA ARG A 102 -18.40 -3.85 20.24
C ARG A 102 -19.61 -3.75 19.30
N ASN A 103 -20.79 -3.99 19.85
CA ASN A 103 -22.09 -4.00 19.14
C ASN A 103 -23.00 -2.85 19.58
N GLY A 104 -22.44 -1.80 20.20
CA GLY A 104 -23.20 -0.64 20.64
C GLY A 104 -23.67 0.21 19.46
N PRO A 105 -24.75 1.00 19.62
CA PRO A 105 -25.26 1.92 18.60
C PRO A 105 -24.30 3.09 18.28
N GLY A 106 -23.21 3.24 19.02
CA GLY A 106 -22.35 4.42 18.99
C GLY A 106 -22.81 5.48 19.99
N SER A 107 -21.88 6.35 20.40
CA SER A 107 -22.16 7.46 21.31
C SER A 107 -22.22 8.78 20.54
N ILE A 108 -23.17 9.64 20.88
CA ILE A 108 -23.25 11.01 20.31
C ILE A 108 -22.02 11.83 20.69
N ASP A 109 -21.43 11.55 21.86
CA ASP A 109 -20.30 12.28 22.41
C ASP A 109 -18.95 11.76 21.89
N VAL A 110 -18.93 10.66 21.13
CA VAL A 110 -17.73 10.09 20.52
C VAL A 110 -17.92 10.02 19.00
N ILE A 111 -17.22 10.89 18.28
CA ILE A 111 -17.38 11.06 16.84
C ILE A 111 -16.16 10.46 16.17
N GLU A 112 -16.39 9.39 15.41
CA GLU A 112 -15.36 8.72 14.60
C GLU A 112 -15.43 9.23 13.15
N ILE A 113 -14.31 9.72 12.65
CA ILE A 113 -14.17 10.30 11.32
C ILE A 113 -13.07 9.56 10.58
N ASP A 114 -13.41 8.98 9.44
CA ASP A 114 -12.42 8.44 8.50
C ASP A 114 -11.93 9.57 7.60
N ALA A 115 -10.68 9.98 7.80
CA ALA A 115 -10.06 11.06 7.04
C ALA A 115 -9.85 10.72 5.55
N ALA A 116 -9.87 9.44 5.16
CA ALA A 116 -9.84 9.07 3.75
C ALA A 116 -11.09 9.56 3.01
N SER A 117 -12.23 9.66 3.71
CA SER A 117 -13.50 10.12 3.16
C SER A 117 -13.84 11.56 3.55
N HIS A 118 -13.35 12.03 4.71
CA HIS A 118 -13.69 13.33 5.31
C HIS A 118 -12.44 14.09 5.77
N GLY A 119 -11.41 14.14 4.91
CA GLY A 119 -10.11 14.79 5.17
C GLY A 119 -9.99 16.23 4.65
N GLY A 120 -11.09 16.81 4.15
CA GLY A 120 -11.12 18.12 3.53
C GLY A 120 -11.00 19.28 4.51
N VAL A 121 -10.75 20.48 3.96
CA VAL A 121 -10.68 21.72 4.75
C VAL A 121 -12.04 22.08 5.34
N ASP A 122 -13.11 21.85 4.58
CA ASP A 122 -14.46 22.19 5.02
C ASP A 122 -14.94 21.23 6.12
N ASP A 123 -14.63 19.93 6.03
CA ASP A 123 -14.88 18.97 7.10
C ASP A 123 -14.19 19.38 8.41
N ALA A 124 -12.93 19.83 8.32
CA ALA A 124 -12.17 20.30 9.46
C ALA A 124 -12.72 21.62 10.06
N ARG A 125 -13.27 22.51 9.23
CA ARG A 125 -13.94 23.74 9.69
C ARG A 125 -15.23 23.41 10.43
N ASP A 126 -16.05 22.53 9.87
CA ASP A 126 -17.28 22.03 10.49
C ASP A 126 -16.99 21.37 11.83
N LEU A 127 -15.91 20.58 11.90
CA LEU A 127 -15.44 19.94 13.13
C LEU A 127 -15.12 20.99 14.20
N ARG A 128 -14.31 22.00 13.83
CA ARG A 128 -13.90 23.08 14.72
C ARG A 128 -15.11 23.83 15.26
N GLU A 129 -16.09 24.16 14.42
CA GLU A 129 -17.31 24.85 14.84
C GLU A 129 -18.11 24.00 15.83
N LYS A 130 -18.23 22.69 15.55
CA LYS A 130 -18.93 21.75 16.43
C LYS A 130 -18.17 21.45 17.72
N ALA A 131 -16.85 21.61 17.74
CA ALA A 131 -16.00 21.27 18.87
C ALA A 131 -16.21 22.16 20.11
N PHE A 132 -16.69 23.40 19.91
CA PHE A 132 -16.98 24.32 21.02
C PHE A 132 -18.23 23.96 21.81
N PHE A 133 -19.14 23.16 21.24
CA PHE A 133 -20.32 22.70 21.98
C PHE A 133 -19.93 21.62 23.00
N GLY A 134 -20.49 21.74 24.20
CA GLY A 134 -20.34 20.75 25.27
C GLY A 134 -20.88 19.36 24.90
N PRO A 135 -20.47 18.31 25.63
CA PRO A 135 -21.03 16.98 25.46
C PRO A 135 -22.51 16.94 25.87
N ALA A 136 -23.29 16.05 25.24
CA ALA A 136 -24.72 15.90 25.48
C ALA A 136 -25.02 15.11 26.77
N SER A 137 -24.29 14.02 27.00
CA SER A 137 -24.57 13.09 28.10
C SER A 137 -23.32 12.59 28.82
N SER A 138 -22.17 12.60 28.15
CA SER A 138 -20.89 12.10 28.66
C SER A 138 -20.04 13.22 29.27
N ARG A 139 -18.96 12.83 29.96
CA ARG A 139 -18.00 13.78 30.56
C ARG A 139 -17.19 14.54 29.51
N TYR A 140 -16.78 13.86 28.46
CA TYR A 140 -15.97 14.43 27.38
C TYR A 140 -16.62 14.23 26.01
N LYS A 141 -16.41 15.22 25.14
CA LYS A 141 -16.64 15.11 23.71
C LYS A 141 -15.35 14.68 23.03
N ILE A 142 -15.35 13.53 22.37
CA ILE A 142 -14.15 12.88 21.86
C ILE A 142 -14.23 12.76 20.34
N TYR A 143 -13.22 13.29 19.64
CA TYR A 143 -13.06 13.10 18.21
C TYR A 143 -11.96 12.08 17.93
N ILE A 144 -12.33 10.99 17.25
CA ILE A 144 -11.40 9.98 16.76
C ILE A 144 -11.25 10.21 15.26
N ILE A 145 -10.06 10.60 14.82
CA ILE A 145 -9.74 10.83 13.41
C ILE A 145 -8.89 9.66 12.95
N ASP A 146 -9.50 8.72 12.24
CA ASP A 146 -8.83 7.55 11.68
C ASP A 146 -8.19 7.88 10.33
N GLU A 147 -7.11 7.18 10.01
CA GLU A 147 -6.21 7.44 8.88
C GLU A 147 -5.82 8.91 8.74
N ALA A 148 -5.43 9.55 9.85
CA ALA A 148 -5.16 10.98 9.94
C ALA A 148 -4.11 11.51 8.92
N HIS A 149 -3.24 10.66 8.38
CA HIS A 149 -2.33 11.05 7.29
C HIS A 149 -3.05 11.43 5.98
N MET A 150 -4.32 11.06 5.84
CA MET A 150 -5.18 11.42 4.71
C MET A 150 -5.82 12.81 4.86
N VAL A 151 -5.70 13.44 6.04
CA VAL A 151 -6.16 14.83 6.24
C VAL A 151 -5.26 15.77 5.45
N THR A 152 -5.89 16.64 4.65
CA THR A 152 -5.16 17.65 3.87
C THR A 152 -4.42 18.63 4.78
N SER A 153 -3.29 19.19 4.34
CA SER A 153 -2.54 20.19 5.12
C SER A 153 -3.39 21.39 5.54
N ALA A 154 -4.28 21.83 4.65
CA ALA A 154 -5.21 22.92 4.94
C ALA A 154 -6.29 22.50 5.97
N GLY A 155 -6.72 21.23 5.98
CA GLY A 155 -7.58 20.67 7.03
C GLY A 155 -6.91 20.66 8.40
N PHE A 156 -5.66 20.18 8.49
CA PHE A 156 -4.92 20.23 9.75
C PHE A 156 -4.72 21.66 10.26
N ASN A 157 -4.39 22.61 9.36
CA ASN A 157 -4.25 24.02 9.73
C ASN A 157 -5.56 24.61 10.27
N ALA A 158 -6.72 24.16 9.79
CA ALA A 158 -8.01 24.59 10.33
C ALA A 158 -8.26 24.06 11.75
N LEU A 159 -7.69 22.90 12.10
CA LEU A 159 -7.79 22.28 13.42
C LEU A 159 -6.76 22.81 14.42
N LEU A 160 -5.64 23.39 13.97
CA LEU A 160 -4.53 23.80 14.84
C LEU A 160 -5.02 24.53 16.08
N LYS A 161 -5.73 25.66 15.92
CA LYS A 161 -6.21 26.47 17.05
C LYS A 161 -6.98 25.65 18.10
N VAL A 162 -7.80 24.69 17.67
CA VAL A 162 -8.59 23.85 18.57
C VAL A 162 -7.73 22.79 19.25
N VAL A 163 -6.69 22.30 18.57
CA VAL A 163 -5.75 21.33 19.12
C VAL A 163 -4.76 21.99 20.08
N GLU A 164 -4.35 23.24 19.85
CA GLU A 164 -3.44 23.97 20.76
C GLU A 164 -4.14 24.45 22.03
N GLU A 165 -5.36 24.97 21.90
CA GLU A 165 -6.16 25.49 23.02
C GLU A 165 -7.56 24.84 23.04
N PRO A 166 -7.66 23.53 23.32
CA PRO A 166 -8.95 22.84 23.34
C PRO A 166 -9.76 23.23 24.59
N PRO A 167 -11.09 23.32 24.47
CA PRO A 167 -11.98 23.33 25.63
C PRO A 167 -11.71 22.13 26.56
N GLU A 168 -11.90 22.29 27.87
CA GLU A 168 -11.59 21.25 28.87
C GLU A 168 -12.34 19.93 28.63
N HIS A 169 -13.56 20.02 28.09
CA HIS A 169 -14.43 18.89 27.76
C HIS A 169 -14.08 18.19 26.45
N LEU A 170 -13.14 18.71 25.66
CA LEU A 170 -12.81 18.22 24.32
C LEU A 170 -11.54 17.35 24.35
N LYS A 171 -11.58 16.20 23.66
CA LYS A 171 -10.42 15.32 23.47
C LYS A 171 -10.28 14.90 22.01
N PHE A 172 -9.04 14.84 21.52
CA PHE A 172 -8.70 14.35 20.18
C PHE A 172 -7.90 13.05 20.26
N ILE A 173 -8.21 12.10 19.38
CA ILE A 173 -7.43 10.89 19.16
C ILE A 173 -7.20 10.75 17.66
N PHE A 174 -5.97 10.96 17.22
CA PHE A 174 -5.55 10.76 15.83
C PHE A 174 -4.99 9.35 15.69
N ALA A 175 -5.51 8.56 14.75
CA ALA A 175 -4.95 7.26 14.39
C ALA A 175 -4.37 7.33 12.98
N THR A 176 -3.14 6.85 12.78
CA THR A 176 -2.48 6.89 11.46
C THR A 176 -1.52 5.73 11.24
N THR A 177 -1.36 5.28 9.99
CA THR A 177 -0.27 4.38 9.59
C THR A 177 1.05 5.08 9.36
N GLU A 178 1.01 6.36 8.96
CA GLU A 178 2.16 7.15 8.51
C GLU A 178 2.30 8.42 9.38
N PRO A 179 2.99 8.36 10.54
CA PRO A 179 3.14 9.50 11.45
C PRO A 179 3.94 10.67 10.87
N GLU A 180 4.81 10.42 9.91
CA GLU A 180 5.62 11.41 9.19
C GLU A 180 4.79 12.31 8.25
N LYS A 181 3.66 11.80 7.74
CA LYS A 181 2.71 12.57 6.93
C LYS A 181 1.82 13.51 7.76
N VAL A 182 1.74 13.30 9.07
CA VAL A 182 1.06 14.23 9.99
C VAL A 182 1.96 15.43 10.23
N ILE A 183 1.43 16.64 10.06
CA ILE A 183 2.21 17.88 10.19
C ILE A 183 2.87 17.99 11.56
N GLY A 184 4.11 18.49 11.59
CA GLY A 184 4.90 18.55 12.82
C GLY A 184 4.25 19.35 13.95
N THR A 185 3.45 20.37 13.61
CA THR A 185 2.71 21.22 14.56
C THR A 185 1.59 20.49 15.29
N ILE A 186 0.97 19.48 14.68
CA ILE A 186 0.00 18.61 15.34
C ILE A 186 0.74 17.58 16.19
N ARG A 187 1.78 16.95 15.62
CA ARG A 187 2.55 15.92 16.33
C ARG A 187 3.17 16.45 17.63
N SER A 188 3.69 17.68 17.63
CA SER A 188 4.27 18.31 18.82
C SER A 188 3.26 18.64 19.93
N ARG A 189 1.96 18.65 19.61
CA ARG A 189 0.85 18.93 20.55
C ARG A 189 0.08 17.67 20.93
N THR A 190 0.50 16.51 20.45
CA THR A 190 -0.13 15.22 20.75
C THR A 190 0.80 14.34 21.56
N HIS A 191 0.24 13.53 22.46
CA HIS A 191 0.99 12.44 23.08
C HIS A 191 1.04 11.25 22.13
N HIS A 192 2.24 10.91 21.67
CA HIS A 192 2.47 9.92 20.63
C HIS A 192 2.66 8.51 21.22
N TYR A 193 1.84 7.57 20.76
CA TYR A 193 1.88 6.16 21.12
C TYR A 193 2.09 5.29 19.86
N PRO A 194 3.28 4.70 19.68
CA PRO A 194 3.58 3.86 18.52
C PRO A 194 3.16 2.39 18.75
N PHE A 195 2.15 1.94 18.02
CA PHE A 195 1.74 0.54 17.94
C PHE A 195 2.66 -0.25 17.00
N ARG A 196 2.90 -1.52 17.35
CA ARG A 196 3.78 -2.43 16.59
C ARG A 196 2.99 -3.61 16.03
N LEU A 197 3.58 -4.37 15.12
CA LEU A 197 3.00 -5.66 14.73
C LEU A 197 3.13 -6.64 15.89
N VAL A 198 2.16 -7.54 16.01
CA VAL A 198 2.15 -8.54 17.08
C VAL A 198 3.10 -9.68 16.70
N PRO A 199 3.97 -10.14 17.62
CA PRO A 199 4.86 -11.26 17.37
C PRO A 199 4.09 -12.53 16.95
N PRO A 200 4.66 -13.36 16.04
CA PRO A 200 3.99 -14.56 15.55
C PRO A 200 3.54 -15.54 16.65
N GLY A 201 4.37 -15.77 17.67
CA GLY A 201 4.05 -16.66 18.79
C GLY A 201 2.81 -16.22 19.56
N THR A 202 2.76 -14.95 19.99
CA THR A 202 1.61 -14.36 20.68
C THR A 202 0.33 -14.40 19.83
N LEU A 203 0.46 -14.13 18.53
CA LEU A 203 -0.69 -14.14 17.63
C LEU A 203 -1.22 -15.56 17.37
N ARG A 204 -0.32 -16.55 17.28
CA ARG A 204 -0.67 -17.97 17.16
C ARG A 204 -1.43 -18.47 18.39
N GLU A 205 -0.93 -18.16 19.58
CA GLU A 205 -1.60 -18.49 20.85
C GLU A 205 -3.01 -17.89 20.91
N TYR A 206 -3.13 -16.60 20.60
CA TYR A 206 -4.42 -15.91 20.59
C TYR A 206 -5.40 -16.51 19.57
N LEU A 207 -4.95 -16.82 18.35
CA LEU A 207 -5.80 -17.48 17.34
C LEU A 207 -6.25 -18.87 17.81
N GLY A 208 -5.37 -19.63 18.47
CA GLY A 208 -5.72 -20.90 19.09
C GLY A 208 -6.84 -20.75 20.13
N GLU A 209 -6.75 -19.74 21.01
CA GLU A 209 -7.82 -19.43 21.97
C GLU A 209 -9.14 -19.08 21.28
N VAL A 210 -9.10 -18.26 20.22
CA VAL A 210 -10.28 -17.85 19.46
C VAL A 210 -10.94 -19.07 18.78
N CYS A 211 -10.17 -19.94 18.15
CA CYS A 211 -10.68 -21.17 17.55
C CYS A 211 -11.28 -22.12 18.59
N GLY A 212 -10.66 -22.21 19.77
CA GLY A 212 -11.21 -22.98 20.90
C GLY A 212 -12.56 -22.44 21.38
N ARG A 213 -12.74 -21.11 21.44
CA ARG A 213 -14.02 -20.47 21.79
C ARG A 213 -15.10 -20.67 20.72
N GLU A 214 -14.71 -20.76 19.45
CA GLU A 214 -15.59 -21.09 18.32
C GLU A 214 -15.88 -22.60 18.19
N ASN A 215 -15.33 -23.46 19.07
CA ASN A 215 -15.44 -24.92 18.99
C ASN A 215 -15.07 -25.48 17.59
N SER A 216 -14.11 -24.87 16.92
CA SER A 216 -13.71 -25.26 15.56
C SER A 216 -12.45 -26.12 15.59
N HIS A 217 -12.47 -27.26 14.90
CA HIS A 217 -11.29 -28.09 14.73
C HIS A 217 -10.36 -27.46 13.70
N VAL A 218 -9.10 -27.26 14.06
CA VAL A 218 -8.06 -26.70 13.21
C VAL A 218 -6.86 -27.65 13.26
N GLU A 219 -6.42 -28.12 12.10
CA GLU A 219 -5.27 -29.02 11.98
C GLU A 219 -3.96 -28.30 12.37
N ASP A 220 -3.01 -29.09 12.90
CA ASP A 220 -1.66 -28.61 13.19
C ASP A 220 -0.99 -28.05 11.91
N GLY A 221 -0.29 -26.92 12.04
CA GLY A 221 0.35 -26.25 10.90
C GLY A 221 -0.52 -25.21 10.17
N VAL A 222 -1.85 -25.20 10.36
CA VAL A 222 -2.71 -24.14 9.78
C VAL A 222 -2.48 -22.78 10.44
N LEU A 223 -2.40 -22.73 11.78
CA LEU A 223 -2.22 -21.47 12.51
C LEU A 223 -0.94 -20.71 12.09
N PRO A 224 0.23 -21.36 11.94
CA PRO A 224 1.41 -20.73 11.34
C PRO A 224 1.16 -20.11 9.95
N LEU A 225 0.42 -20.78 9.05
CA LEU A 225 0.08 -20.24 7.73
C LEU A 225 -0.77 -18.97 7.83
N VAL A 226 -1.74 -18.95 8.75
CA VAL A 226 -2.61 -17.79 8.99
C VAL A 226 -1.83 -16.61 9.55
N VAL A 227 -0.97 -16.86 10.56
CA VAL A 227 -0.11 -15.83 11.16
C VAL A 227 0.84 -15.24 10.13
N ARG A 228 1.43 -16.09 9.27
CA ARG A 228 2.27 -15.66 8.15
C ARG A 228 1.47 -14.84 7.13
N ALA A 229 0.25 -15.26 6.80
CA ALA A 229 -0.61 -14.55 5.84
C ALA A 229 -1.05 -13.17 6.37
N GLY A 230 -1.27 -13.07 7.68
CA GLY A 230 -1.62 -11.81 8.33
C GLY A 230 -0.42 -10.89 8.63
N ALA A 231 0.83 -11.34 8.43
CA ALA A 231 2.04 -10.55 8.61
C ALA A 231 2.09 -9.74 9.93
N GLY A 232 1.67 -10.36 11.04
CA GLY A 232 1.63 -9.74 12.38
C GLY A 232 0.48 -8.74 12.62
N SER A 233 -0.38 -8.51 11.63
CA SER A 233 -1.64 -7.77 11.78
C SER A 233 -2.71 -8.68 12.38
N VAL A 234 -3.21 -8.31 13.57
CA VAL A 234 -4.27 -9.07 14.25
C VAL A 234 -5.53 -9.09 13.41
N ARG A 235 -5.92 -7.93 12.85
CA ARG A 235 -7.11 -7.82 12.01
C ARG A 235 -7.02 -8.69 10.77
N ASP A 236 -5.88 -8.68 10.07
CA ASP A 236 -5.72 -9.43 8.83
C ASP A 236 -5.66 -10.93 9.12
N SER A 237 -4.94 -11.35 10.18
CA SER A 237 -4.89 -12.75 10.61
C SER A 237 -6.27 -13.29 10.99
N MET A 238 -7.07 -12.51 11.73
CA MET A 238 -8.44 -12.89 12.07
C MET A 238 -9.36 -12.93 10.85
N SER A 239 -9.15 -12.05 9.86
CA SER A 239 -9.94 -12.05 8.62
C SER A 239 -9.62 -13.27 7.77
N VAL A 240 -8.34 -13.63 7.68
CA VAL A 240 -7.88 -14.85 7.02
C VAL A 240 -8.44 -16.10 7.73
N MET A 241 -8.39 -16.15 9.06
CA MET A 241 -8.96 -17.26 9.82
C MET A 241 -10.48 -17.38 9.61
N ASP A 242 -11.21 -16.27 9.64
CA ASP A 242 -12.67 -16.25 9.40
C ASP A 242 -13.01 -16.81 8.00
N GLN A 243 -12.19 -16.50 7.00
CA GLN A 243 -12.32 -17.05 5.65
C GLN A 243 -12.07 -18.55 5.60
N LEU A 244 -11.08 -19.08 6.35
CA LEU A 244 -10.83 -20.51 6.44
C LEU A 244 -11.96 -21.24 7.16
N LEU A 245 -12.46 -20.69 8.27
CA LEU A 245 -13.59 -21.26 9.01
C LEU A 245 -14.88 -21.27 8.18
N ALA A 246 -15.12 -20.24 7.38
CA ALA A 246 -16.25 -20.20 6.48
C ALA A 246 -16.20 -21.26 5.36
N GLY A 247 -14.99 -21.70 4.98
CA GLY A 247 -14.77 -22.77 4.00
C GLY A 247 -14.68 -24.18 4.60
N ALA A 248 -14.64 -24.31 5.93
CA ALA A 248 -14.44 -25.56 6.62
C ALA A 248 -15.63 -26.53 6.44
N GLY A 249 -15.31 -27.80 6.18
CA GLY A 249 -16.29 -28.89 6.17
C GLY A 249 -16.44 -29.55 7.54
N ASP A 250 -17.01 -30.76 7.56
CA ASP A 250 -17.21 -31.54 8.80
C ASP A 250 -15.89 -31.89 9.51
N ASP A 251 -14.80 -32.03 8.74
CA ASP A 251 -13.44 -32.32 9.24
C ASP A 251 -12.72 -31.07 9.79
N GLY A 252 -13.36 -29.90 9.77
CA GLY A 252 -12.78 -28.64 10.23
C GLY A 252 -11.83 -27.99 9.21
N VAL A 253 -10.89 -27.17 9.71
CA VAL A 253 -9.91 -26.45 8.89
C VAL A 253 -8.67 -27.33 8.72
N THR A 254 -8.50 -27.90 7.52
CA THR A 254 -7.34 -28.74 7.17
C THR A 254 -6.20 -27.94 6.55
N TYR A 255 -4.99 -28.46 6.61
CA TYR A 255 -3.79 -27.87 6.01
C TYR A 255 -3.93 -27.72 4.50
N ALA A 256 -4.40 -28.77 3.82
CA ALA A 256 -4.61 -28.76 2.35
C ALA A 256 -5.64 -27.71 1.91
N MET A 257 -6.69 -27.49 2.71
CA MET A 257 -7.65 -26.43 2.45
C MET A 257 -6.99 -25.06 2.65
N ALA A 258 -6.24 -24.88 3.75
CA ALA A 258 -5.57 -23.61 4.04
C ALA A 258 -4.53 -23.23 2.98
N THR A 259 -3.71 -24.16 2.50
CA THR A 259 -2.75 -23.88 1.42
C THR A 259 -3.44 -23.49 0.13
N SER A 260 -4.50 -24.22 -0.26
CA SER A 260 -5.27 -23.93 -1.47
C SER A 260 -5.96 -22.56 -1.41
N LEU A 261 -6.61 -22.24 -0.29
CA LEU A 261 -7.39 -20.99 -0.14
C LEU A 261 -6.48 -19.76 -0.02
N LEU A 262 -5.33 -19.91 0.65
CA LEU A 262 -4.35 -18.82 0.83
C LEU A 262 -3.34 -18.72 -0.32
N GLY A 263 -3.37 -19.66 -1.26
CA GLY A 263 -2.44 -19.74 -2.38
C GLY A 263 -0.99 -19.98 -1.97
N TYR A 264 -0.76 -20.63 -0.83
CA TYR A 264 0.58 -21.06 -0.43
C TYR A 264 1.04 -22.23 -1.29
N THR A 265 2.35 -22.26 -1.54
CA THR A 265 2.97 -23.38 -2.25
C THR A 265 2.90 -24.64 -1.41
N ASP A 266 2.50 -25.74 -2.04
CA ASP A 266 2.54 -27.05 -1.42
C ASP A 266 3.99 -27.44 -1.07
N LEU A 267 4.18 -28.01 0.12
CA LEU A 267 5.51 -28.34 0.65
C LEU A 267 6.23 -29.35 -0.26
N SER A 268 5.51 -30.22 -0.95
CA SER A 268 6.09 -31.19 -1.89
C SER A 268 6.72 -30.54 -3.12
N LEU A 269 6.20 -29.39 -3.59
CA LEU A 269 6.80 -28.62 -4.68
C LEU A 269 8.09 -27.94 -4.23
N LEU A 270 8.10 -27.40 -3.00
CA LEU A 270 9.29 -26.82 -2.38
C LEU A 270 10.37 -27.88 -2.13
N ASP A 271 9.98 -29.05 -1.60
CA ASP A 271 10.89 -30.18 -1.41
C ASP A 271 11.49 -30.61 -2.77
N SER A 272 10.65 -30.79 -3.80
CA SER A 272 11.08 -31.22 -5.14
C SER A 272 12.08 -30.26 -5.79
N VAL A 273 11.84 -28.93 -5.71
CA VAL A 273 12.73 -27.96 -6.38
C VAL A 273 14.06 -27.82 -5.63
N VAL A 274 14.05 -27.91 -4.31
CA VAL A 274 15.29 -27.91 -3.51
C VAL A 274 16.12 -29.15 -3.81
N ASP A 275 15.48 -30.32 -3.89
CA ASP A 275 16.16 -31.58 -4.24
C ASP A 275 16.73 -31.51 -5.67
N ALA A 276 15.98 -30.95 -6.62
CA ALA A 276 16.44 -30.75 -7.99
C ALA A 276 17.66 -29.80 -8.07
N PHE A 277 17.66 -28.71 -7.30
CA PHE A 277 18.81 -27.81 -7.22
C PHE A 277 20.03 -28.48 -6.59
N ALA A 278 19.86 -29.20 -5.48
CA ALA A 278 20.94 -29.92 -4.80
C ALA A 278 21.57 -30.99 -5.71
N ALA A 279 20.74 -31.68 -6.51
CA ALA A 279 21.19 -32.68 -7.48
C ALA A 279 21.76 -32.07 -8.77
N GLY A 280 21.51 -30.79 -9.05
CA GLY A 280 21.81 -30.16 -10.34
C GLY A 280 20.93 -30.68 -11.49
N ASP A 281 19.74 -31.19 -11.19
CA ASP A 281 18.81 -31.73 -12.17
C ASP A 281 17.90 -30.63 -12.73
N GLY A 282 18.25 -30.14 -13.91
CA GLY A 282 17.44 -29.15 -14.61
C GLY A 282 16.09 -29.67 -15.06
N ALA A 283 15.99 -30.93 -15.50
CA ALA A 283 14.72 -31.47 -15.98
C ALA A 283 13.69 -31.50 -14.84
N ALA A 284 14.09 -32.02 -13.67
CA ALA A 284 13.26 -32.03 -12.48
C ALA A 284 12.86 -30.61 -12.04
N ALA A 285 13.79 -29.64 -12.05
CA ALA A 285 13.49 -28.26 -11.67
C ALA A 285 12.44 -27.61 -12.59
N PHE A 286 12.57 -27.76 -13.91
CA PHE A 286 11.62 -27.22 -14.88
C PHE A 286 10.26 -27.95 -14.84
N GLU A 287 10.23 -29.25 -14.52
CA GLU A 287 8.97 -29.96 -14.23
C GLU A 287 8.26 -29.40 -13.00
N VAL A 288 8.98 -28.99 -11.96
CA VAL A 288 8.35 -28.29 -10.82
C VAL A 288 7.74 -26.97 -11.27
N VAL A 289 8.45 -26.18 -12.08
CA VAL A 289 7.91 -24.92 -12.61
C VAL A 289 6.63 -25.18 -13.40
N ASP A 290 6.60 -26.21 -14.26
CA ASP A 290 5.41 -26.54 -15.03
C ASP A 290 4.23 -26.94 -14.11
N ARG A 291 4.47 -27.77 -13.09
CA ARG A 291 3.45 -28.12 -12.08
C ARG A 291 2.93 -26.90 -11.31
N VAL A 292 3.78 -25.93 -10.99
CA VAL A 292 3.37 -24.67 -10.34
C VAL A 292 2.38 -23.92 -11.24
N ILE A 293 2.71 -23.77 -12.53
CA ILE A 293 1.89 -23.05 -13.50
C ILE A 293 0.58 -23.80 -13.81
N GLU A 294 0.65 -25.10 -14.12
CA GLU A 294 -0.52 -25.92 -14.43
C GLU A 294 -1.44 -26.10 -13.21
N GLY A 295 -0.87 -26.13 -12.00
CA GLY A 295 -1.62 -26.14 -10.75
C GLY A 295 -2.28 -24.80 -10.40
N GLY A 296 -2.08 -23.75 -11.22
CA GLY A 296 -2.67 -22.42 -10.99
C GLY A 296 -2.08 -21.68 -9.80
N ASN A 297 -0.90 -22.09 -9.31
CA ASN A 297 -0.22 -21.40 -8.22
C ASN A 297 0.31 -20.05 -8.70
N ASP A 298 0.30 -19.05 -7.82
CA ASP A 298 0.91 -17.75 -8.13
C ASP A 298 2.44 -17.90 -8.20
N PRO A 299 3.10 -17.61 -9.34
CA PRO A 299 4.53 -17.85 -9.49
C PRO A 299 5.37 -16.99 -8.55
N ARG A 300 4.91 -15.77 -8.24
CA ARG A 300 5.62 -14.87 -7.35
C ARG A 300 5.56 -15.37 -5.90
N ARG A 301 4.40 -15.92 -5.50
CA ARG A 301 4.22 -16.61 -4.22
C ARG A 301 5.09 -17.84 -4.11
N PHE A 302 5.17 -18.65 -5.16
CA PHE A 302 6.12 -19.78 -5.24
C PHE A 302 7.56 -19.35 -4.97
N VAL A 303 8.03 -18.30 -5.63
CA VAL A 303 9.38 -17.77 -5.43
C VAL A 303 9.58 -17.21 -4.02
N ALA A 304 8.56 -16.56 -3.44
CA ALA A 304 8.62 -16.07 -2.06
C ALA A 304 8.73 -17.22 -1.04
N ASP A 305 7.92 -18.27 -1.21
CA ASP A 305 7.94 -19.44 -0.33
C ASP A 305 9.24 -20.24 -0.51
N LEU A 306 9.79 -20.30 -1.72
CA LEU A 306 11.11 -20.88 -2.01
C LEU A 306 12.23 -20.08 -1.33
N LEU A 307 12.16 -18.75 -1.32
CA LEU A 307 13.14 -17.91 -0.62
C LEU A 307 13.11 -18.17 0.90
N GLU A 308 11.93 -18.26 1.49
CA GLU A 308 11.77 -18.63 2.91
C GLU A 308 12.37 -20.01 3.18
N ARG A 309 12.09 -21.00 2.32
CA ARG A 309 12.69 -22.34 2.43
C ARG A 309 14.22 -22.29 2.37
N LEU A 310 14.79 -21.56 1.41
CA LEU A 310 16.25 -21.43 1.27
C LEU A 310 16.87 -20.73 2.50
N ARG A 311 16.23 -19.70 3.04
CA ARG A 311 16.66 -19.05 4.29
C ARG A 311 16.74 -20.07 5.42
N ASP A 312 15.70 -20.88 5.62
CA ASP A 312 15.67 -21.83 6.73
C ASP A 312 16.72 -22.94 6.55
N LEU A 313 17.00 -23.36 5.31
CA LEU A 313 18.09 -24.30 5.01
C LEU A 313 19.47 -23.69 5.30
N VAL A 314 19.68 -22.40 4.96
CA VAL A 314 20.91 -21.66 5.34
C VAL A 314 21.06 -21.61 6.85
N ILE A 315 19.98 -21.33 7.59
CA ILE A 315 19.99 -21.31 9.05
C ILE A 315 20.34 -22.68 9.61
N LEU A 316 19.75 -23.77 9.11
CA LEU A 316 20.07 -25.13 9.55
C LEU A 316 21.51 -25.54 9.24
N ALA A 317 22.05 -25.11 8.09
CA ALA A 317 23.45 -25.34 7.74
C ALA A 317 24.41 -24.63 8.71
N ALA A 318 24.06 -23.44 9.20
CA ALA A 318 24.86 -22.67 10.15
C ALA A 318 24.63 -23.08 11.62
N VAL A 319 23.41 -23.47 11.96
CA VAL A 319 22.94 -23.76 13.33
C VAL A 319 22.09 -25.03 13.30
N PRO A 320 22.70 -26.22 13.51
CA PRO A 320 21.99 -27.50 13.41
C PRO A 320 20.81 -27.67 14.40
N ASP A 321 20.89 -27.01 15.56
CA ASP A 321 19.87 -26.99 16.61
C ASP A 321 18.88 -25.80 16.49
N ALA A 322 18.79 -25.17 15.31
CA ALA A 322 17.97 -23.99 15.06
C ALA A 322 16.47 -24.20 15.39
N ALA A 323 15.93 -25.40 15.16
CA ALA A 323 14.54 -25.71 15.46
C ALA A 323 14.26 -25.73 16.98
N GLU A 324 15.17 -26.27 17.79
CA GLU A 324 15.05 -26.29 19.25
C GLU A 324 15.13 -24.88 19.85
N LYS A 325 15.93 -24.02 19.21
CA LYS A 325 16.06 -22.59 19.57
C LYS A 325 14.91 -21.72 19.08
N GLY A 326 13.92 -22.29 18.38
CA GLY A 326 12.78 -21.55 17.84
C GLY A 326 13.13 -20.57 16.71
N LEU A 327 14.26 -20.77 16.02
CA LEU A 327 14.64 -19.95 14.85
C LEU A 327 13.83 -20.32 13.60
N ILE A 328 13.28 -21.53 13.58
CA ILE A 328 12.45 -22.08 12.50
C ILE A 328 11.15 -22.58 13.14
N ASP A 329 10.02 -22.07 12.65
CA ASP A 329 8.68 -22.45 13.09
C ASP A 329 8.07 -23.44 12.08
N ALA A 330 8.47 -24.71 12.22
CA ALA A 330 8.00 -25.81 11.38
C ALA A 330 7.81 -27.10 12.20
N PRO A 331 6.90 -28.00 11.78
CA PRO A 331 6.75 -29.33 12.38
C PRO A 331 8.06 -30.15 12.37
N ALA A 332 8.23 -31.04 13.35
CA ALA A 332 9.47 -31.81 13.53
C ALA A 332 9.82 -32.67 12.30
N ASP A 333 8.84 -33.26 11.63
CA ASP A 333 9.02 -34.06 10.41
C ASP A 333 9.46 -33.21 9.20
N VAL A 334 9.05 -31.94 9.16
CA VAL A 334 9.49 -30.98 8.14
C VAL A 334 10.92 -30.54 8.41
N VAL A 335 11.26 -30.27 9.67
CA VAL A 335 12.63 -29.91 10.10
C VAL A 335 13.62 -31.03 9.78
N GLU A 336 13.27 -32.29 10.05
CA GLU A 336 14.14 -33.44 9.73
C GLU A 336 14.46 -33.52 8.23
N ARG A 337 13.45 -33.34 7.37
CA ARG A 337 13.63 -33.25 5.91
C ARG A 337 14.51 -32.06 5.50
N MET A 338 14.30 -30.90 6.12
CA MET A 338 15.12 -29.71 5.87
C MET A 338 16.58 -29.90 6.26
N GLN A 339 16.85 -30.56 7.38
CA GLN A 339 18.21 -30.88 7.79
C GLN A 339 18.90 -31.80 6.78
N ALA A 340 18.19 -32.81 6.27
CA ALA A 340 18.71 -33.67 5.22
C ALA A 340 19.03 -32.86 3.94
N GLN A 341 18.12 -31.99 3.49
CA GLN A 341 18.35 -31.12 2.34
C GLN A 341 19.53 -30.16 2.53
N ALA A 342 19.62 -29.50 3.68
CA ALA A 342 20.70 -28.57 3.98
C ALA A 342 22.08 -29.25 3.94
N SER A 343 22.15 -30.50 4.41
CA SER A 343 23.39 -31.29 4.39
C SER A 343 23.87 -31.66 2.98
N VAL A 344 22.93 -31.88 2.04
CA VAL A 344 23.26 -32.27 0.66
C VAL A 344 23.49 -31.05 -0.23
N PHE A 345 22.78 -29.95 -0.01
CA PHE A 345 22.82 -28.76 -0.88
C PHE A 345 24.17 -28.02 -0.79
N GLY A 346 24.74 -27.87 0.41
CA GLY A 346 26.00 -27.15 0.66
C GLY A 346 25.79 -25.65 0.96
N ALA A 347 26.59 -25.10 1.88
CA ALA A 347 26.38 -23.76 2.43
C ALA A 347 26.61 -22.64 1.40
N ALA A 348 27.66 -22.75 0.57
CA ALA A 348 27.95 -21.73 -0.44
C ALA A 348 26.88 -21.73 -1.55
N GLU A 349 26.43 -22.93 -1.94
CA GLU A 349 25.40 -23.10 -2.96
C GLU A 349 24.03 -22.60 -2.47
N LEU A 350 23.66 -22.90 -1.21
CA LEU A 350 22.44 -22.38 -0.57
C LEU A 350 22.43 -20.85 -0.51
N SER A 351 23.55 -20.24 -0.08
CA SER A 351 23.67 -18.78 -0.01
C SER A 351 23.50 -18.13 -1.38
N ARG A 352 24.15 -18.66 -2.42
CA ARG A 352 24.01 -18.15 -3.80
C ARG A 352 22.59 -18.33 -4.33
N ALA A 353 21.97 -19.48 -4.07
CA ALA A 353 20.59 -19.73 -4.46
C ALA A 353 19.63 -18.74 -3.79
N ALA A 354 19.78 -18.48 -2.49
CA ALA A 354 18.96 -17.51 -1.76
C ALA A 354 19.10 -16.09 -2.34
N ASP A 355 20.30 -15.65 -2.68
CA ASP A 355 20.55 -14.34 -3.28
C ASP A 355 19.88 -14.20 -4.67
N LEU A 356 20.02 -15.23 -5.52
CA LEU A 356 19.42 -15.24 -6.85
C LEU A 356 17.88 -15.25 -6.79
N VAL A 357 17.31 -16.02 -5.86
CA VAL A 357 15.86 -16.07 -5.65
C VAL A 357 15.36 -14.73 -5.09
N ASN A 358 16.07 -14.11 -4.15
CA ASN A 358 15.70 -12.79 -3.60
C ASN A 358 15.75 -11.68 -4.66
N GLN A 359 16.80 -11.69 -5.49
CA GLN A 359 16.91 -10.77 -6.63
C GLN A 359 15.76 -11.01 -7.61
N GLY A 360 15.52 -12.26 -8.00
CA GLY A 360 14.43 -12.62 -8.91
C GLY A 360 13.06 -12.21 -8.38
N LEU A 361 12.79 -12.43 -7.09
CA LEU A 361 11.55 -12.01 -6.43
C LEU A 361 11.33 -10.48 -6.50
N THR A 362 12.42 -9.72 -6.40
CA THR A 362 12.39 -8.26 -6.54
C THR A 362 12.11 -7.85 -7.99
N GLU A 363 12.76 -8.51 -8.96
CA GLU A 363 12.58 -8.29 -10.41
C GLU A 363 11.17 -8.67 -10.89
N MET A 364 10.47 -9.58 -10.21
CA MET A 364 9.09 -9.95 -10.52
C MET A 364 8.07 -8.83 -10.25
N ARG A 365 8.42 -7.77 -9.52
CA ARG A 365 7.52 -6.63 -9.30
C ARG A 365 7.28 -5.87 -10.61
N GLY A 366 6.08 -6.02 -11.18
CA GLY A 366 5.71 -5.38 -12.44
C GLY A 366 6.16 -6.13 -13.69
N ALA A 367 6.65 -7.36 -13.55
CA ALA A 367 7.04 -8.19 -14.69
C ALA A 367 5.83 -8.61 -15.54
N THR A 368 6.01 -8.62 -16.87
CA THR A 368 4.96 -8.99 -17.84
C THR A 368 4.78 -10.49 -17.99
N SER A 369 5.78 -11.31 -17.65
CA SER A 369 5.70 -12.78 -17.66
C SER A 369 6.33 -13.37 -16.39
N PRO A 370 5.52 -13.63 -15.35
CA PRO A 370 5.99 -14.27 -14.12
C PRO A 370 6.58 -15.67 -14.34
N ARG A 371 6.01 -16.46 -15.26
CA ARG A 371 6.54 -17.81 -15.62
C ARG A 371 7.99 -17.73 -16.09
N LEU A 372 8.27 -16.84 -17.05
CA LEU A 372 9.63 -16.66 -17.59
C LEU A 372 10.62 -16.29 -16.47
N GLN A 373 10.20 -15.45 -15.52
CA GLN A 373 11.07 -15.08 -14.40
C GLN A 373 11.42 -16.27 -13.51
N VAL A 374 10.45 -17.14 -13.20
CA VAL A 374 10.73 -18.37 -12.44
C VAL A 374 11.68 -19.29 -13.20
N GLU A 375 11.47 -19.47 -14.51
CA GLU A 375 12.34 -20.26 -15.37
C GLU A 375 13.79 -19.72 -15.40
N LEU A 376 13.95 -18.40 -15.49
CA LEU A 376 15.26 -17.74 -15.44
C LEU A 376 15.94 -17.89 -14.08
N ILE A 377 15.20 -17.76 -12.97
CA ILE A 377 15.72 -18.00 -11.62
C ILE A 377 16.25 -19.42 -11.52
N CYS A 378 15.45 -20.43 -11.91
CA CYS A 378 15.87 -21.84 -11.87
C CYS A 378 17.12 -22.08 -12.72
N ALA A 379 17.17 -21.53 -13.94
CA ALA A 379 18.34 -21.65 -14.81
C ALA A 379 19.61 -21.05 -14.18
N ARG A 380 19.51 -19.85 -13.57
CA ARG A 380 20.64 -19.17 -12.91
C ARG A 380 21.14 -19.94 -11.68
N VAL A 381 20.23 -20.55 -10.92
CA VAL A 381 20.59 -21.42 -9.80
C VAL A 381 21.30 -22.68 -10.30
N LEU A 382 20.88 -23.29 -11.41
CA LEU A 382 21.48 -24.53 -11.92
C LEU A 382 22.80 -24.32 -12.69
N LEU A 383 23.13 -23.09 -13.09
CA LEU A 383 24.28 -22.78 -13.95
C LEU A 383 25.33 -21.88 -13.27
N PRO A 384 25.99 -22.32 -12.17
CA PRO A 384 27.05 -21.54 -11.55
C PRO A 384 28.25 -21.31 -12.49
N ALA A 385 28.51 -22.22 -13.45
CA ALA A 385 29.60 -22.06 -14.41
C ALA A 385 29.34 -21.00 -15.50
N ALA A 386 28.12 -20.45 -15.58
CA ALA A 386 27.80 -19.39 -16.54
C ALA A 386 28.21 -17.99 -16.06
N PHE A 387 28.70 -17.87 -14.82
CA PHE A 387 29.09 -16.61 -14.20
C PHE A 387 30.53 -16.69 -13.68
N ASP A 388 31.30 -15.62 -13.89
CA ASP A 388 32.71 -15.51 -13.52
C ASP A 388 32.92 -14.79 -12.17
N ASP A 389 31.92 -14.81 -11.28
CA ASP A 389 32.00 -14.19 -9.95
C ASP A 389 32.56 -15.14 -8.89
N GLU A 390 33.09 -14.56 -7.80
CA GLU A 390 33.71 -15.32 -6.70
C GLU A 390 32.75 -16.32 -6.05
N ARG A 391 31.47 -15.98 -5.91
CA ARG A 391 30.46 -16.85 -5.26
C ARG A 391 30.14 -18.05 -6.14
N SER A 392 30.11 -17.87 -7.45
CA SER A 392 29.97 -18.95 -8.43
C SER A 392 31.18 -19.90 -8.42
N LEU A 393 32.40 -19.39 -8.21
CA LEU A 393 33.59 -20.21 -8.00
C LEU A 393 33.52 -20.99 -6.67
N GLN A 394 33.14 -20.33 -5.57
CA GLN A 394 32.97 -20.97 -4.26
C GLN A 394 31.91 -22.09 -4.30
N THR A 395 30.79 -21.86 -5.00
CA THR A 395 29.76 -22.90 -5.22
C THR A 395 30.32 -24.13 -5.94
N ARG A 396 31.15 -23.91 -6.98
CA ARG A 396 31.78 -25.01 -7.72
C ARG A 396 32.80 -25.75 -6.88
N LEU A 397 33.55 -25.04 -6.04
CA LEU A 397 34.51 -25.63 -5.10
C LEU A 397 33.78 -26.48 -4.05
N ASP A 398 32.73 -25.95 -3.41
CA ASP A 398 31.89 -26.65 -2.43
C ASP A 398 31.33 -27.95 -3.03
N ARG A 399 30.80 -27.90 -4.26
CA ARG A 399 30.31 -29.10 -4.96
C ARG A 399 31.44 -30.12 -5.24
N LEU A 400 32.65 -29.69 -5.58
CA LEU A 400 33.80 -30.57 -5.79
C LEU A 400 34.28 -31.21 -4.47
N GLU A 401 34.35 -30.44 -3.39
CA GLU A 401 34.76 -30.92 -2.07
C GLU A 401 33.77 -31.93 -1.49
N ARG A 402 32.47 -31.69 -1.67
CA ARG A 402 31.41 -32.66 -1.34
C ARG A 402 31.54 -33.93 -2.18
N GLY A 403 31.66 -33.80 -3.50
CA GLY A 403 31.84 -34.96 -4.40
C GLY A 403 33.09 -35.78 -4.08
N ALA A 404 34.20 -35.12 -3.72
CA ALA A 404 35.44 -35.77 -3.28
C ALA A 404 35.28 -36.46 -1.92
N SER A 405 34.52 -35.88 -1.00
CA SER A 405 34.22 -36.47 0.31
C SER A 405 33.37 -37.74 0.18
N PHE A 406 32.39 -37.76 -0.74
CA PHE A 406 31.62 -38.97 -1.07
C PHE A 406 32.47 -40.04 -1.77
N ALA A 407 33.37 -39.65 -2.68
CA ALA A 407 34.30 -40.57 -3.33
C ALA A 407 35.33 -41.18 -2.35
N ALA A 408 35.77 -40.41 -1.34
CA ALA A 408 36.67 -40.88 -0.29
C ALA A 408 35.98 -41.83 0.70
N ALA A 409 34.68 -41.63 1.00
CA ALA A 409 33.90 -42.51 1.86
C ALA A 409 33.51 -43.85 1.18
N GLY A 410 33.51 -43.90 -0.16
CA GLY A 410 33.22 -45.11 -0.96
C GLY A 410 34.46 -45.96 -1.34
N ALA A 411 35.68 -45.49 -1.07
CA ALA A 411 36.92 -46.16 -1.45
C ALA A 411 37.44 -47.10 -0.35
N GLY A 412 36.80 -48.26 -0.19
CA GLY A 412 37.45 -49.42 0.41
C GLY A 412 38.50 -50.02 -0.55
N PRO A 413 39.65 -50.54 -0.07
CA PRO A 413 40.75 -50.93 -0.95
C PRO A 413 40.39 -52.18 -1.77
N ALA A 414 40.21 -52.00 -3.08
CA ALA A 414 40.20 -53.11 -4.03
C ALA A 414 41.63 -53.64 -4.20
N MET A 415 41.92 -54.75 -3.53
CA MET A 415 43.15 -55.53 -3.68
C MET A 415 43.23 -56.15 -5.08
N GLY A 416 44.17 -55.62 -5.87
CA GLY A 416 45.03 -56.29 -6.86
C GLY A 416 44.49 -57.46 -7.71
N TYR A 417 44.33 -57.21 -9.00
CA TYR A 417 44.73 -58.17 -10.04
C TYR A 417 45.13 -57.44 -11.33
N MET A 418 46.44 -57.38 -11.62
CA MET A 418 46.96 -57.10 -12.95
C MET A 418 47.23 -58.43 -13.66
N PRO A 419 46.72 -58.64 -14.88
CA PRO A 419 47.37 -59.52 -15.84
C PRO A 419 48.11 -58.71 -16.91
N GLY A 420 49.37 -59.05 -17.12
CA GLY A 420 50.26 -58.47 -18.12
C GLY A 420 50.01 -58.94 -19.57
N PRO A 421 50.81 -58.46 -20.54
CA PRO A 421 50.44 -58.37 -21.95
C PRO A 421 50.93 -59.56 -22.77
N GLN A 422 50.10 -60.07 -23.69
CA GLN A 422 50.55 -60.76 -24.91
C GLN A 422 49.47 -60.77 -25.99
N ALA A 423 49.94 -60.59 -27.22
CA ALA A 423 49.23 -60.30 -28.46
C ALA A 423 48.44 -61.50 -29.03
N HIS A 424 47.37 -61.21 -29.80
CA HIS A 424 47.22 -61.55 -31.22
C HIS A 424 45.93 -60.91 -31.79
N ALA A 425 46.01 -60.39 -33.01
CA ALA A 425 45.08 -59.51 -33.74
C ALA A 425 44.16 -60.30 -34.72
N PRO A 426 43.43 -59.70 -35.71
CA PRO A 426 42.64 -58.46 -35.80
C PRO A 426 41.24 -58.62 -36.52
N VAL A 427 40.59 -57.46 -36.81
CA VAL A 427 39.59 -57.14 -37.89
C VAL A 427 38.11 -57.44 -37.53
N ALA A 428 37.11 -56.54 -37.65
CA ALA A 428 36.84 -55.53 -38.67
C ALA A 428 36.05 -54.29 -38.18
N VAL A 429 36.27 -53.18 -38.90
CA VAL A 429 35.57 -51.88 -38.82
C VAL A 429 34.59 -51.77 -40.01
N VAL A 430 33.62 -50.83 -39.93
CA VAL A 430 32.92 -50.04 -41.01
C VAL A 430 31.37 -50.20 -40.96
N PRO A 431 30.52 -49.15 -41.16
CA PRO A 431 30.53 -47.73 -40.77
C PRO A 431 29.09 -47.21 -40.35
N PRO A 432 28.79 -45.89 -40.23
CA PRO A 432 27.51 -45.38 -39.72
C PRO A 432 26.53 -44.96 -40.83
N GLY A 433 25.22 -44.88 -40.50
CA GLY A 433 24.20 -44.29 -41.38
C GLY A 433 22.80 -44.24 -40.77
N ASP A 434 22.38 -43.01 -40.46
CA ASP A 434 21.03 -42.41 -40.48
C ASP A 434 19.79 -43.07 -39.85
N GLY A 435 19.08 -42.25 -39.07
CA GLY A 435 17.62 -42.14 -39.20
C GLY A 435 16.77 -42.52 -37.98
N VAL A 436 16.25 -41.49 -37.31
CA VAL A 436 15.18 -41.52 -36.30
C VAL A 436 13.87 -42.18 -36.78
N ALA A 437 13.11 -42.66 -35.78
CA ALA A 437 11.70 -43.09 -35.81
C ALA A 437 11.40 -44.60 -35.97
N ALA A 438 11.45 -45.33 -34.85
CA ALA A 438 10.46 -46.38 -34.53
C ALA A 438 10.66 -46.85 -33.09
N ALA A 439 9.90 -46.23 -32.17
CA ALA A 439 9.72 -46.74 -30.83
C ALA A 439 8.80 -47.97 -30.84
N ARG A 440 9.17 -48.95 -30.01
CA ARG A 440 8.29 -49.92 -29.32
C ARG A 440 7.59 -51.00 -30.16
N ALA A 441 8.25 -52.15 -30.27
CA ALA A 441 7.57 -53.44 -30.26
C ALA A 441 8.54 -54.55 -29.80
N ALA A 442 8.28 -55.11 -28.60
CA ALA A 442 8.53 -56.50 -28.17
C ALA A 442 9.03 -56.61 -26.71
N VAL A 443 8.10 -56.51 -25.75
CA VAL A 443 8.08 -57.43 -24.60
C VAL A 443 6.62 -57.77 -24.32
N ARG A 444 6.29 -59.06 -24.38
CA ARG A 444 4.96 -59.64 -24.12
C ARG A 444 5.14 -60.73 -23.06
N GLY A 445 4.19 -60.80 -22.12
CA GLY A 445 3.94 -61.91 -21.20
C GLY A 445 4.44 -61.63 -19.77
N ASP A 446 3.68 -61.85 -18.68
CA ASP A 446 2.34 -62.45 -18.51
C ASP A 446 1.92 -62.26 -17.02
N ALA A 447 0.66 -61.94 -16.73
CA ALA A 447 -0.04 -62.18 -15.44
C ALA A 447 -1.56 -61.85 -15.54
N PRO A 448 -2.45 -62.50 -14.75
CA PRO A 448 -3.75 -62.97 -15.24
C PRO A 448 -5.04 -62.25 -14.74
N GLU A 449 -6.04 -62.34 -15.63
CA GLU A 449 -7.51 -62.41 -15.60
C GLU A 449 -8.39 -62.09 -14.35
N ALA A 450 -9.38 -61.20 -14.56
CA ALA A 450 -10.71 -61.21 -13.94
C ALA A 450 -11.80 -60.73 -14.94
N VAL A 451 -13.01 -61.30 -14.80
CA VAL A 451 -14.17 -61.46 -15.72
C VAL A 451 -14.98 -60.15 -16.03
N PRO A 452 -15.76 -60.06 -17.15
CA PRO A 452 -16.08 -58.81 -17.85
C PRO A 452 -17.53 -58.30 -17.67
N PRO A 453 -17.83 -57.06 -18.15
CA PRO A 453 -19.16 -56.74 -18.65
C PRO A 453 -19.16 -56.32 -20.14
N ALA A 454 -20.38 -56.37 -20.70
CA ALA A 454 -20.74 -56.39 -22.11
C ALA A 454 -20.43 -55.13 -22.94
N ALA A 455 -20.39 -55.34 -24.26
CA ALA A 455 -19.99 -54.41 -25.31
C ALA A 455 -20.91 -53.18 -25.48
N PRO A 456 -20.34 -52.00 -25.83
CA PRO A 456 -21.12 -50.83 -26.22
C PRO A 456 -21.50 -50.86 -27.71
N ALA A 457 -22.77 -50.56 -27.98
CA ALA A 457 -23.30 -50.26 -29.31
C ALA A 457 -22.97 -48.82 -29.74
N GLN A 458 -22.85 -48.64 -31.06
CA GLN A 458 -22.47 -47.42 -31.78
C GLN A 458 -23.38 -46.21 -31.46
N PRO A 459 -22.85 -44.99 -31.35
CA PRO A 459 -23.67 -43.78 -31.30
C PRO A 459 -24.29 -43.49 -32.69
N ALA A 460 -25.62 -43.50 -32.76
CA ALA A 460 -26.38 -42.94 -33.87
C ALA A 460 -26.31 -41.40 -33.84
N GLN A 461 -26.37 -40.81 -35.03
CA GLN A 461 -26.38 -39.36 -35.28
C GLN A 461 -27.46 -38.63 -34.46
N PRO A 462 -27.20 -37.43 -33.89
CA PRO A 462 -28.24 -36.63 -33.27
C PRO A 462 -29.17 -36.05 -34.33
N ALA A 463 -30.44 -36.42 -34.26
CA ALA A 463 -31.54 -35.66 -34.86
C ALA A 463 -31.56 -34.24 -34.29
N GLN A 464 -31.84 -33.25 -35.14
CA GLN A 464 -32.03 -31.86 -34.79
C GLN A 464 -33.16 -31.73 -33.75
N TYR A 465 -32.81 -31.44 -32.50
CA TYR A 465 -33.76 -31.03 -31.46
C TYR A 465 -33.79 -29.51 -31.37
N ALA A 466 -35.00 -28.96 -31.42
CA ALA A 466 -35.29 -27.55 -31.23
C ALA A 466 -34.86 -27.07 -29.83
N ALA A 467 -34.35 -25.83 -29.78
CA ALA A 467 -33.85 -25.18 -28.58
C ALA A 467 -34.91 -25.10 -27.44
N PRO A 468 -34.52 -25.29 -26.17
CA PRO A 468 -35.34 -24.91 -25.02
C PRO A 468 -35.47 -23.38 -24.95
N ALA A 469 -36.69 -22.89 -24.78
CA ALA A 469 -36.99 -21.48 -24.60
C ALA A 469 -36.38 -20.92 -23.30
N ALA A 470 -35.83 -19.71 -23.39
CA ALA A 470 -35.30 -18.93 -22.27
C ALA A 470 -36.36 -18.68 -21.19
N PRO A 471 -35.97 -18.54 -19.90
CA PRO A 471 -36.87 -18.03 -18.88
C PRO A 471 -37.27 -16.59 -19.22
N VAL A 472 -38.57 -16.38 -19.38
CA VAL A 472 -39.19 -15.08 -19.63
C VAL A 472 -39.03 -14.21 -18.38
N ALA A 473 -38.31 -13.10 -18.52
CA ALA A 473 -38.34 -12.02 -17.54
C ALA A 473 -39.79 -11.51 -17.38
N PRO A 474 -40.31 -11.30 -16.16
CA PRO A 474 -41.63 -10.72 -15.98
C PRO A 474 -41.64 -9.30 -16.56
N ALA A 475 -42.55 -9.05 -17.49
CA ALA A 475 -42.82 -7.72 -18.02
C ALA A 475 -43.23 -6.77 -16.87
N PRO A 476 -42.79 -5.50 -16.88
CA PRO A 476 -43.28 -4.51 -15.94
C PRO A 476 -44.78 -4.33 -16.15
N ALA A 477 -45.55 -4.51 -15.08
CA ALA A 477 -46.96 -4.17 -15.06
C ALA A 477 -47.14 -2.68 -15.39
N ALA A 478 -48.02 -2.39 -16.34
CA ALA A 478 -48.53 -1.04 -16.51
C ALA A 478 -49.17 -0.56 -15.19
N PRO A 479 -48.91 0.69 -14.74
CA PRO A 479 -49.57 1.21 -13.55
C PRO A 479 -51.07 1.31 -13.79
N ALA A 480 -51.85 0.65 -12.94
CA ALA A 480 -53.26 0.94 -12.77
C ALA A 480 -53.44 2.41 -12.34
N PRO A 481 -54.51 3.09 -12.77
CA PRO A 481 -54.73 4.50 -12.51
C PRO A 481 -54.83 4.77 -11.01
N GLN A 482 -54.12 5.79 -10.54
CA GLN A 482 -54.28 6.29 -9.18
C GLN A 482 -55.72 6.78 -8.97
N PRO A 483 -56.37 6.47 -7.84
CA PRO A 483 -57.59 7.15 -7.45
C PRO A 483 -57.27 8.62 -7.19
N THR A 484 -58.00 9.48 -7.90
CA THR A 484 -58.08 10.92 -7.67
C THR A 484 -58.42 11.18 -6.20
N PRO A 485 -57.66 11.99 -5.45
CA PRO A 485 -58.19 12.63 -4.25
C PRO A 485 -59.25 13.64 -4.71
N GLU A 486 -60.50 13.28 -4.49
CA GLU A 486 -61.64 14.15 -4.63
C GLU A 486 -61.47 15.34 -3.67
N ALA A 487 -61.44 16.53 -4.25
CA ALA A 487 -61.47 17.77 -3.50
C ALA A 487 -62.80 17.88 -2.73
N PRO A 488 -62.79 18.15 -1.42
CA PRO A 488 -64.00 18.60 -0.76
C PRO A 488 -64.29 20.04 -1.21
N ALA A 489 -65.38 20.20 -1.95
CA ALA A 489 -66.02 21.48 -2.15
C ALA A 489 -66.62 21.98 -0.83
N GLY A 490 -66.45 23.28 -0.58
CA GLY A 490 -67.44 24.08 0.16
C GLY A 490 -67.39 24.00 1.68
N GLY A 491 -66.57 24.86 2.29
CA GLY A 491 -66.67 25.22 3.71
C GLY A 491 -66.21 26.65 3.89
N GLN A 492 -67.17 27.57 3.91
CA GLN A 492 -67.02 29.01 3.88
C GLN A 492 -66.10 29.56 4.99
N ARG A 493 -65.27 30.53 4.62
CA ARG A 493 -64.72 31.55 5.52
C ARG A 493 -65.83 32.56 5.86
N PRO A 494 -66.14 32.78 7.14
CA PRO A 494 -66.45 34.09 7.70
C PRO A 494 -65.20 34.58 8.47
N GLY A 495 -64.79 35.83 8.49
CA GLY A 495 -65.30 37.07 7.95
C GLY A 495 -64.28 38.10 8.41
N ALA A 496 -63.90 39.01 7.51
CA ALA A 496 -63.25 40.25 7.92
C ALA A 496 -64.31 41.28 8.31
N TRP A 497 -63.84 42.34 8.98
CA TRP A 497 -64.41 43.67 9.21
C TRP A 497 -65.06 43.90 10.59
N PRO A 498 -65.03 45.14 11.15
CA PRO A 498 -64.69 46.41 10.49
C PRO A 498 -63.71 47.35 11.24
N ALA A 499 -63.26 48.36 10.49
CA ALA A 499 -62.58 49.56 10.97
C ALA A 499 -63.50 50.50 11.77
N SER A 500 -62.92 51.34 12.65
CA SER A 500 -63.28 52.77 12.76
C SER A 500 -62.39 53.52 13.78
N ALA A 501 -62.30 54.84 13.56
CA ALA A 501 -61.80 55.92 14.42
C ALA A 501 -60.37 56.46 14.14
N ALA A 502 -60.33 57.52 13.33
CA ALA A 502 -59.49 58.69 13.59
C ALA A 502 -60.16 59.56 14.70
N PRO A 503 -59.47 60.50 15.39
CA PRO A 503 -59.09 61.78 14.76
C PRO A 503 -57.74 62.41 15.23
N GLU A 504 -57.30 63.37 14.41
CA GLU A 504 -56.65 64.66 14.74
C GLU A 504 -55.42 64.74 15.66
N SER A 505 -54.31 65.27 15.11
CA SER A 505 -53.95 66.71 15.25
C SER A 505 -52.54 67.01 14.72
N GLY A 506 -52.32 68.18 14.09
CA GLY A 506 -50.97 68.75 13.88
C GLY A 506 -50.66 69.28 12.48
N ARG A 507 -50.81 70.60 12.31
CA ARG A 507 -50.57 71.44 11.11
C ARG A 507 -49.08 71.52 10.66
N ARG A 508 -48.85 71.38 9.34
CA ARG A 508 -48.39 72.37 8.29
C ARG A 508 -47.29 73.43 8.65
N PRO A 509 -46.63 74.13 7.67
CA PRO A 509 -46.80 74.10 6.19
C PRO A 509 -45.52 74.30 5.31
N GLY A 510 -45.72 74.16 4.00
CA GLY A 510 -44.99 74.86 2.91
C GLY A 510 -44.84 73.95 1.70
N GLY A 511 -45.18 74.26 0.45
CA GLY A 511 -45.70 75.44 -0.24
C GLY A 511 -45.71 75.06 -1.75
N TRP A 512 -46.81 75.37 -2.44
CA TRP A 512 -47.16 75.09 -3.85
C TRP A 512 -46.41 76.01 -4.86
N PRO A 513 -46.70 76.04 -6.20
CA PRO A 513 -46.92 74.97 -7.21
C PRO A 513 -46.39 75.32 -8.65
N THR A 514 -46.73 74.47 -9.63
CA THR A 514 -46.97 74.68 -11.09
C THR A 514 -45.85 75.04 -12.09
N ALA A 515 -45.74 74.23 -13.17
CA ALA A 515 -45.91 74.58 -14.61
C ALA A 515 -45.39 73.43 -15.50
N SER A 516 -46.26 72.71 -16.22
CA SER A 516 -46.54 72.84 -17.67
C SER A 516 -45.75 71.87 -18.57
N ALA A 517 -46.47 70.98 -19.26
CA ALA A 517 -45.99 70.06 -20.31
C ALA A 517 -45.70 70.79 -21.63
N PRO A 518 -44.98 70.18 -22.61
CA PRO A 518 -45.69 69.38 -23.63
C PRO A 518 -44.89 68.22 -24.26
N GLY A 519 -45.59 67.33 -24.98
CA GLY A 519 -45.03 66.63 -26.15
C GLY A 519 -45.22 65.11 -26.21
N GLN A 520 -46.18 64.66 -27.02
CA GLN A 520 -46.36 63.28 -27.49
C GLN A 520 -45.29 62.86 -28.51
N ALA A 521 -44.81 61.62 -28.44
CA ALA A 521 -44.57 60.77 -29.62
C ALA A 521 -44.47 59.27 -29.22
N PRO A 522 -44.91 58.34 -30.10
CA PRO A 522 -45.09 56.92 -29.78
C PRO A 522 -43.79 56.09 -29.93
N ALA A 523 -43.71 55.00 -29.18
CA ALA A 523 -42.61 54.05 -29.19
C ALA A 523 -42.55 53.26 -30.52
N PRO A 524 -41.39 53.16 -31.18
CA PRO A 524 -41.18 52.27 -32.31
C PRO A 524 -40.73 50.87 -31.85
N VAL A 525 -41.40 49.88 -32.42
CA VAL A 525 -41.02 48.46 -32.48
C VAL A 525 -39.65 48.28 -33.15
N THR A 526 -38.76 47.52 -32.53
CA THR A 526 -37.46 47.12 -33.12
C THR A 526 -37.51 45.68 -33.64
N PRO A 527 -36.92 45.38 -34.82
CA PRO A 527 -36.99 44.07 -35.46
C PRO A 527 -36.00 43.06 -34.88
N ALA A 528 -36.35 41.78 -34.97
CA ALA A 528 -35.51 40.65 -34.60
C ALA A 528 -34.24 40.56 -35.46
N ALA A 529 -33.08 40.53 -34.80
CA ALA A 529 -31.76 40.28 -35.38
C ALA A 529 -31.39 38.78 -35.24
N PRO A 530 -30.50 38.26 -36.10
CA PRO A 530 -30.38 36.85 -36.44
C PRO A 530 -29.61 36.01 -35.39
N ALA A 531 -29.87 34.70 -35.41
CA ALA A 531 -29.25 33.71 -34.54
C ALA A 531 -27.73 33.61 -34.71
N PRO A 532 -26.96 33.40 -33.62
CA PRO A 532 -25.51 33.27 -33.68
C PRO A 532 -25.06 31.95 -34.31
N ALA A 533 -24.07 32.04 -35.19
CA ALA A 533 -23.36 30.92 -35.78
C ALA A 533 -22.49 30.18 -34.75
N VAL A 534 -22.37 28.88 -34.96
CA VAL A 534 -21.53 27.94 -34.20
C VAL A 534 -20.06 28.39 -34.25
N PRO A 535 -19.31 28.43 -33.12
CA PRO A 535 -17.88 28.72 -33.17
C PRO A 535 -17.13 27.55 -33.81
N ALA A 536 -16.28 27.87 -34.78
CA ALA A 536 -15.25 26.99 -35.29
C ALA A 536 -14.26 26.62 -34.15
N PRO A 537 -13.62 25.43 -34.18
CA PRO A 537 -12.67 25.03 -33.18
C PRO A 537 -11.46 25.97 -33.18
N ALA A 538 -11.08 26.46 -32.00
CA ALA A 538 -9.83 27.20 -31.79
C ALA A 538 -8.62 26.25 -31.97
N PRO A 539 -7.46 26.76 -32.42
CA PRO A 539 -6.33 25.95 -32.85
C PRO A 539 -5.72 25.16 -31.70
N GLY A 540 -5.34 23.91 -31.98
CA GLY A 540 -4.53 23.11 -31.06
C GLY A 540 -3.20 23.81 -30.73
N ALA A 541 -2.69 23.53 -29.54
CA ALA A 541 -1.34 23.91 -29.13
C ALA A 541 -0.32 23.60 -30.25
N PRO A 542 0.71 24.45 -30.45
CA PRO A 542 1.64 24.31 -31.56
C PRO A 542 2.23 22.90 -31.58
N GLN A 543 1.81 22.11 -32.57
CA GLN A 543 2.41 20.81 -32.86
C GLN A 543 3.84 21.08 -33.33
N PRO A 544 4.85 20.38 -32.79
CA PRO A 544 6.24 20.59 -33.18
C PRO A 544 6.39 20.34 -34.68
N SER A 545 7.02 21.29 -35.38
CA SER A 545 7.30 21.20 -36.81
C SER A 545 8.02 19.87 -37.14
N PRO A 546 7.84 19.27 -38.34
CA PRO A 546 8.46 17.98 -38.69
C PRO A 546 9.99 17.91 -38.50
N GLY A 547 10.68 19.07 -38.55
CA GLY A 547 12.11 19.18 -38.24
C GLY A 547 12.46 19.03 -36.75
N MET A 548 11.58 19.45 -35.83
CA MET A 548 11.78 19.29 -34.38
C MET A 548 11.67 17.83 -33.92
N THR A 549 10.91 17.01 -34.64
CA THR A 549 10.67 15.61 -34.28
C THR A 549 11.87 14.72 -34.60
N GLN A 550 12.64 15.04 -35.65
CA GLN A 550 13.89 14.34 -35.97
C GLN A 550 15.01 14.68 -34.97
N GLY A 551 15.16 15.97 -34.61
CA GLY A 551 16.10 16.39 -33.57
C GLY A 551 15.77 15.79 -32.19
N ALA A 552 14.49 15.66 -31.85
CA ALA A 552 14.06 15.07 -30.59
C ALA A 552 14.46 13.59 -30.45
N ALA A 553 14.45 12.82 -31.54
CA ALA A 553 14.89 11.41 -31.51
C ALA A 553 16.38 11.28 -31.18
N GLN A 554 17.22 12.18 -31.69
CA GLN A 554 18.65 12.22 -31.36
C GLN A 554 18.87 12.57 -29.89
N VAL A 555 18.16 13.57 -29.35
CA VAL A 555 18.27 13.93 -27.94
C VAL A 555 17.74 12.84 -27.01
N ARG A 556 16.67 12.12 -27.40
CA ARG A 556 16.17 10.97 -26.61
C ARG A 556 17.19 9.86 -26.45
N ASN A 557 18.03 9.61 -27.46
CA ASN A 557 19.11 8.62 -27.36
C ASN A 557 20.21 9.05 -26.38
N MET A 558 20.46 10.36 -26.26
CA MET A 558 21.43 10.94 -25.32
C MET A 558 20.83 11.25 -23.93
N TRP A 559 19.50 11.12 -23.80
CA TRP A 559 18.77 11.50 -22.60
C TRP A 559 19.20 10.72 -21.34
N PRO A 560 19.49 9.40 -21.40
CA PRO A 560 20.01 8.68 -20.24
C PRO A 560 21.33 9.27 -19.71
N ASP A 561 22.26 9.62 -20.59
CA ASP A 561 23.56 10.21 -20.22
C ASP A 561 23.39 11.62 -19.65
N ILE A 562 22.44 12.40 -20.19
CA ILE A 562 22.08 13.73 -19.67
C ILE A 562 21.46 13.60 -18.26
N LEU A 563 20.63 12.59 -18.02
CA LEU A 563 20.07 12.33 -16.69
C LEU A 563 21.15 11.92 -15.69
N GLU A 564 22.15 11.12 -16.08
CA GLU A 564 23.29 10.80 -15.21
C GLU A 564 24.12 12.05 -14.86
N ALA A 565 24.37 12.93 -15.83
CA ALA A 565 25.03 14.22 -15.61
C ALA A 565 24.30 15.08 -14.58
N VAL A 566 22.96 15.14 -14.68
CA VAL A 566 22.10 15.88 -13.73
C VAL A 566 22.08 15.23 -12.35
N LYS A 567 22.09 13.89 -12.28
CA LYS A 567 22.13 13.13 -11.02
C LYS A 567 23.35 13.49 -10.19
N ASN A 568 24.51 13.64 -10.84
CA ASN A 568 25.77 14.01 -10.18
C ASN A 568 25.79 15.46 -9.68
N ARG A 569 24.91 16.35 -10.17
CA ARG A 569 24.77 17.72 -9.65
C ARG A 569 23.72 17.85 -8.56
N ARG A 570 22.50 17.40 -8.85
CA ARG A 570 21.35 17.62 -7.98
C ARG A 570 20.34 16.50 -8.15
N ARG A 571 20.34 15.61 -7.15
CA ARG A 571 19.42 14.46 -7.08
C ARG A 571 17.94 14.86 -7.20
N PHE A 572 17.56 16.02 -6.67
CA PHE A 572 16.19 16.55 -6.79
C PHE A 572 15.78 16.81 -8.26
N THR A 573 16.63 17.48 -9.03
CA THR A 573 16.36 17.76 -10.46
C THR A 573 16.35 16.49 -11.29
N TRP A 574 17.21 15.52 -10.96
CA TRP A 574 17.19 14.19 -11.57
C TRP A 574 15.88 13.44 -11.32
N ILE A 575 15.36 13.44 -10.08
CA ILE A 575 14.07 12.81 -9.74
C ILE A 575 12.94 13.47 -10.53
N LEU A 576 12.93 14.81 -10.60
CA LEU A 576 11.89 15.55 -11.30
C LEU A 576 11.87 15.25 -12.81
N LEU A 577 13.04 15.16 -13.44
CA LEU A 577 13.17 14.88 -14.87
C LEU A 577 12.96 13.40 -15.22
N SER A 578 13.50 12.48 -14.42
CA SER A 578 13.39 11.04 -14.69
C SER A 578 11.97 10.49 -14.52
N GLN A 579 11.19 11.05 -13.59
CA GLN A 579 9.84 10.54 -13.30
C GLN A 579 8.74 11.29 -14.05
N ASN A 580 8.94 12.59 -14.33
CA ASN A 580 7.84 13.44 -14.77
C ASN A 580 8.06 14.15 -16.11
N ALA A 581 9.19 13.91 -16.80
CA ALA A 581 9.57 14.66 -17.99
C ALA A 581 9.96 13.77 -19.18
N GLN A 582 9.58 14.18 -20.40
CA GLN A 582 9.98 13.55 -21.66
C GLN A 582 10.40 14.59 -22.69
N VAL A 583 11.31 14.22 -23.59
CA VAL A 583 11.75 15.11 -24.68
C VAL A 583 10.71 15.11 -25.81
N THR A 584 10.03 16.25 -25.97
CA THR A 584 8.94 16.43 -26.93
C THR A 584 9.41 16.99 -28.27
N GLY A 585 10.44 17.84 -28.28
CA GLY A 585 10.93 18.51 -29.48
C GLY A 585 12.37 19.01 -29.32
N PHE A 586 13.13 19.05 -30.42
CA PHE A 586 14.44 19.73 -30.45
C PHE A 586 14.72 20.28 -31.85
N ASP A 587 14.99 21.59 -31.95
CA ASP A 587 15.23 22.29 -33.23
C ASP A 587 16.71 22.61 -33.52
N GLY A 588 17.64 22.09 -32.70
CA GLY A 588 19.07 22.37 -32.81
C GLY A 588 19.58 23.44 -31.83
N ALA A 589 18.71 24.29 -31.29
CA ALA A 589 19.06 25.33 -30.33
C ALA A 589 18.16 25.36 -29.08
N THR A 590 16.94 24.85 -29.19
CA THR A 590 15.90 24.82 -28.15
C THR A 590 15.43 23.39 -27.92
N LEU A 591 15.56 22.93 -26.68
CA LEU A 591 15.07 21.65 -26.18
C LEU A 591 13.71 21.84 -25.53
N GLN A 592 12.69 21.17 -26.07
CA GLN A 592 11.36 21.11 -25.49
C GLN A 592 11.21 19.87 -24.63
N ILE A 593 10.77 20.09 -23.39
CA ILE A 593 10.55 19.05 -22.39
C ILE A 593 9.08 19.09 -21.99
N GLY A 594 8.37 17.99 -22.24
CA GLY A 594 6.99 17.79 -21.84
C GLY A 594 6.90 17.19 -20.44
N PHE A 595 6.09 17.79 -19.58
CA PHE A 595 5.75 17.28 -18.26
C PHE A 595 4.34 16.72 -18.23
N LEU A 596 4.11 15.66 -17.44
CA LEU A 596 2.80 14.98 -17.34
C LEU A 596 1.69 15.88 -16.78
N ASN A 597 2.02 16.84 -15.91
CA ASN A 597 1.05 17.77 -15.33
C ASN A 597 1.67 19.17 -15.13
N ALA A 598 0.80 20.18 -15.00
CA ALA A 598 1.21 21.57 -14.81
C ALA A 598 2.04 21.77 -13.53
N GLY A 599 1.72 21.04 -12.46
CA GLY A 599 2.46 21.13 -11.19
C GLY A 599 3.93 20.73 -11.30
N ALA A 600 4.26 19.67 -12.05
CA ALA A 600 5.64 19.25 -12.27
C ALA A 600 6.41 20.27 -13.12
N ARG A 601 5.77 20.86 -14.13
CA ARG A 601 6.34 21.93 -14.96
C ARG A 601 6.61 23.20 -14.14
N ASP A 602 5.67 23.60 -13.28
CA ASP A 602 5.83 24.79 -12.44
C ASP A 602 6.87 24.57 -11.34
N ASN A 603 6.97 23.35 -10.79
CA ASN A 603 8.06 22.95 -9.89
C ASN A 603 9.43 22.97 -10.61
N PHE A 604 9.50 22.56 -11.88
CA PHE A 604 10.75 22.62 -12.65
C PHE A 604 11.22 24.06 -12.86
N ALA A 605 10.30 24.95 -13.25
CA ALA A 605 10.58 26.36 -13.48
C ALA A 605 10.93 27.13 -12.19
N SER A 606 10.24 26.84 -11.07
CA SER A 606 10.44 27.57 -9.80
C SER A 606 11.60 27.06 -8.95
N SER A 607 12.06 25.82 -9.16
CA SER A 607 13.09 25.18 -8.31
C SER A 607 14.54 25.43 -8.76
N GLY A 608 14.78 26.23 -9.81
CA GLY A 608 16.10 26.40 -10.43
C GLY A 608 16.62 25.14 -11.12
N SER A 609 15.75 24.14 -11.35
CA SER A 609 16.10 22.88 -12.02
C SER A 609 16.45 23.09 -13.50
N GLU A 610 15.92 24.14 -14.11
CA GLU A 610 16.28 24.53 -15.48
C GLU A 610 17.76 24.92 -15.59
N ASP A 611 18.30 25.67 -14.63
CA ASP A 611 19.69 26.10 -14.63
C ASP A 611 20.65 24.92 -14.41
N VAL A 612 20.27 23.99 -13.53
CA VAL A 612 21.03 22.75 -13.30
C VAL A 612 21.11 21.92 -14.58
N LEU A 613 20.02 21.82 -15.34
CA LEU A 613 20.00 21.10 -16.61
C LEU A 613 20.85 21.82 -17.67
N LYS A 614 20.78 23.15 -17.76
CA LYS A 614 21.65 23.94 -18.67
C LYS A 614 23.13 23.75 -18.34
N GLN A 615 23.49 23.77 -17.06
CA GLN A 615 24.87 23.58 -16.63
C GLN A 615 25.37 22.15 -16.91
N ALA A 616 24.53 21.13 -16.71
CA ALA A 616 24.88 19.74 -17.05
C ALA A 616 25.15 19.58 -18.55
N LEU A 617 24.33 20.20 -19.41
CA LEU A 617 24.53 20.22 -20.86
C LEU A 617 25.80 21.01 -21.26
N ALA A 618 26.07 22.13 -20.59
CA ALA A 618 27.22 22.96 -20.86
C ALA A 618 28.56 22.29 -20.51
N GLU A 619 28.65 21.64 -19.35
CA GLU A 619 29.94 21.13 -18.86
C GLU A 619 30.29 19.75 -19.40
N GLN A 620 29.31 18.85 -19.52
CA GLN A 620 29.57 17.46 -19.91
C GLN A 620 29.46 17.25 -21.43
N PHE A 621 28.64 18.07 -22.09
CA PHE A 621 28.36 17.91 -23.51
C PHE A 621 28.76 19.14 -24.36
N ASN A 622 29.23 20.22 -23.72
CA ASN A 622 29.61 21.48 -24.37
C ASN A 622 28.46 22.09 -25.21
N MET A 623 27.22 21.89 -24.77
CA MET A 623 25.99 22.33 -25.42
C MET A 623 25.36 23.51 -24.69
N GLN A 624 24.93 24.54 -25.43
CA GLN A 624 24.28 25.73 -24.89
C GLN A 624 22.86 25.83 -25.47
N TRP A 625 21.96 24.97 -24.99
CA TRP A 625 20.57 24.92 -25.47
C TRP A 625 19.64 25.75 -24.59
N LYS A 626 18.64 26.37 -25.23
CA LYS A 626 17.48 26.93 -24.53
C LYS A 626 16.54 25.81 -24.12
N ILE A 627 15.92 25.92 -22.95
CA ILE A 627 15.02 24.89 -22.42
C ILE A 627 13.61 25.48 -22.37
N GLU A 628 12.65 24.77 -22.96
CA GLU A 628 11.24 25.15 -22.95
C GLU A 628 10.41 24.03 -22.32
N ALA A 629 9.79 24.31 -21.17
CA ALA A 629 8.98 23.35 -20.44
C ALA A 629 7.49 23.51 -20.78
N ILE A 630 6.92 22.48 -21.40
CA ILE A 630 5.51 22.39 -21.82
C ILE A 630 4.78 21.31 -21.02
N VAL A 631 3.44 21.38 -20.98
CA VAL A 631 2.61 20.32 -20.39
C VAL A 631 2.10 19.44 -21.52
N ASP A 632 2.48 18.16 -21.51
CA ASP A 632 2.04 17.17 -22.49
C ASP A 632 1.28 16.03 -21.79
N PRO A 633 -0.06 15.99 -21.88
CA PRO A 633 -0.87 14.93 -21.28
C PRO A 633 -0.80 13.60 -22.05
N SER A 634 -0.05 13.53 -23.16
CA SER A 634 0.04 12.35 -24.04
C SER A 634 1.11 11.33 -23.62
N GLY A 635 1.84 11.58 -22.53
CA GLY A 635 2.97 10.79 -22.05
C GLY A 635 2.65 9.40 -21.45
N GLY A 636 1.60 8.72 -21.92
CA GLY A 636 1.27 7.34 -21.54
C GLY A 636 1.52 6.37 -22.69
N THR A 637 2.63 5.65 -22.67
CA THR A 637 2.89 4.53 -23.60
C THR A 637 1.98 3.35 -23.26
N GLY A 638 1.04 3.01 -24.14
CA GLY A 638 0.25 1.78 -24.07
C GLY A 638 -1.12 1.90 -24.77
N GLN A 639 -1.16 1.75 -26.09
CA GLN A 639 -2.39 1.76 -26.87
C GLN A 639 -3.08 0.37 -26.83
N PRO A 640 -4.35 0.23 -26.38
CA PRO A 640 -5.09 -1.02 -26.52
C PRO A 640 -5.60 -1.19 -27.96
N PRO A 641 -5.76 -2.43 -28.46
CA PRO A 641 -6.19 -2.68 -29.84
C PRO A 641 -7.65 -2.27 -30.06
N GLN A 642 -7.89 -1.60 -31.19
CA GLN A 642 -9.24 -1.29 -31.66
C GLN A 642 -9.98 -2.57 -32.05
N THR A 643 -11.10 -2.85 -31.40
CA THR A 643 -12.14 -3.75 -31.92
C THR A 643 -13.33 -2.93 -32.37
N GLY A 644 -13.63 -3.00 -33.67
CA GLY A 644 -14.77 -2.34 -34.28
C GLY A 644 -16.11 -2.93 -33.83
N GLY A 645 -17.12 -2.07 -33.75
CA GLY A 645 -18.50 -2.47 -33.48
C GLY A 645 -19.37 -1.25 -33.25
N GLY A 646 -19.95 -0.69 -34.31
CA GLY A 646 -20.85 0.45 -34.22
C GLY A 646 -22.26 0.08 -33.74
N ARG A 647 -22.99 1.07 -33.19
CA ARG A 647 -24.44 1.31 -33.38
C ARG A 647 -24.92 2.54 -32.58
N PRO A 648 -26.16 3.07 -32.82
CA PRO A 648 -26.36 4.47 -33.22
C PRO A 648 -27.09 5.35 -32.17
N SER A 649 -27.34 6.60 -32.59
CA SER A 649 -27.71 7.82 -31.86
C SER A 649 -29.12 7.97 -31.25
N ALA A 650 -29.16 8.82 -30.20
CA ALA A 650 -30.18 9.84 -29.79
C ALA A 650 -31.53 9.35 -29.16
N PRO A 651 -32.27 10.17 -28.34
CA PRO A 651 -32.27 11.66 -28.21
C PRO A 651 -32.34 12.25 -26.74
N PRO A 652 -32.38 13.60 -26.56
CA PRO A 652 -32.06 14.29 -25.29
C PRO A 652 -33.19 15.15 -24.65
N ALA A 653 -32.84 15.78 -23.49
CA ALA A 653 -33.33 17.02 -22.84
C ALA A 653 -34.14 16.87 -21.52
N PRO A 654 -34.25 17.88 -20.61
CA PRO A 654 -33.60 19.21 -20.53
C PRO A 654 -32.99 19.60 -19.15
N GLN A 655 -32.10 20.60 -19.15
CA GLN A 655 -31.58 21.33 -17.99
C GLN A 655 -32.39 22.60 -17.68
N ARG A 656 -32.33 23.07 -16.42
CA ARG A 656 -32.74 24.41 -15.96
C ARG A 656 -31.67 25.01 -15.01
N PRO A 657 -31.62 26.35 -14.82
CA PRO A 657 -30.41 27.14 -15.04
C PRO A 657 -29.82 27.82 -13.78
N ALA A 658 -28.60 28.32 -13.96
CA ALA A 658 -27.79 29.11 -13.04
C ALA A 658 -28.23 30.58 -12.88
N ALA A 659 -27.74 31.23 -11.83
CA ALA A 659 -27.74 32.69 -11.58
C ALA A 659 -26.50 33.07 -10.72
N PRO A 660 -26.12 34.36 -10.55
CA PRO A 660 -25.00 34.98 -11.27
C PRO A 660 -23.95 35.65 -10.36
N ALA A 661 -22.84 36.12 -10.94
CA ALA A 661 -21.89 37.04 -10.30
C ALA A 661 -21.61 38.26 -11.19
N PRO A 662 -21.41 39.46 -10.63
CA PRO A 662 -20.77 40.57 -11.33
C PRO A 662 -19.51 41.14 -10.65
N GLN A 663 -18.56 41.47 -11.52
CA GLN A 663 -17.78 42.71 -11.64
C GLN A 663 -16.49 42.98 -10.83
N GLN A 664 -15.48 43.39 -11.63
CA GLN A 664 -14.16 43.92 -11.33
C GLN A 664 -14.21 45.43 -11.04
N TYR A 665 -13.24 45.95 -10.26
CA TYR A 665 -12.77 47.33 -10.33
C TYR A 665 -11.28 47.42 -9.96
N GLU A 666 -10.60 48.43 -10.51
CA GLU A 666 -9.15 48.61 -10.57
C GLU A 666 -8.70 49.93 -9.90
N SER A 667 -7.44 49.93 -9.39
CA SER A 667 -6.44 51.04 -9.24
C SER A 667 -6.25 51.95 -7.98
N ARG A 668 -4.98 51.93 -7.48
CA ARG A 668 -4.05 52.97 -6.86
C ARG A 668 -4.23 53.48 -5.41
N PRO A 669 -3.22 54.16 -4.77
CA PRO A 669 -1.75 53.94 -4.58
C PRO A 669 -1.23 54.19 -3.11
N ALA A 670 0.10 54.11 -2.88
CA ALA A 670 0.91 54.20 -1.62
C ALA A 670 0.86 55.52 -0.78
N PRO A 671 1.47 55.60 0.44
CA PRO A 671 2.87 56.10 0.59
C PRO A 671 3.71 55.54 1.80
N ALA A 672 4.85 56.18 2.08
CA ALA A 672 6.16 55.69 2.58
C ALA A 672 6.60 56.16 4.02
N GLN A 673 7.90 55.90 4.34
CA GLN A 673 8.87 56.57 5.28
C GLN A 673 9.14 55.93 6.68
N HIS A 674 10.31 55.95 7.40
CA HIS A 674 11.63 56.67 7.46
C HIS A 674 12.72 55.73 8.12
N GLN A 675 13.98 55.59 7.67
CA GLN A 675 15.30 56.27 7.97
C GLN A 675 16.04 56.03 9.35
N GLN A 676 17.13 55.22 9.31
CA GLN A 676 18.59 55.36 9.74
C GLN A 676 19.09 56.41 10.80
N PRO A 677 20.40 56.46 11.22
CA PRO A 677 21.44 55.46 11.64
C PRO A 677 22.40 55.95 12.80
N GLY A 678 23.44 55.17 13.24
CA GLY A 678 24.59 55.73 14.02
C GLY A 678 25.67 54.80 14.64
N ALA A 679 26.85 54.78 14.00
CA ALA A 679 28.26 54.33 14.24
C ALA A 679 28.98 54.05 15.62
N ALA A 680 29.81 52.97 15.64
CA ALA A 680 31.29 52.81 15.93
C ALA A 680 31.95 53.09 17.34
N PRO A 681 33.24 52.71 17.66
CA PRO A 681 34.21 51.64 17.20
C PRO A 681 35.14 50.97 18.30
N ALA A 682 36.12 50.12 17.84
CA ALA A 682 37.51 49.85 18.34
C ALA A 682 37.78 48.68 19.34
N ALA A 683 38.90 47.93 19.38
CA ALA A 683 40.11 47.72 18.54
C ALA A 683 40.92 46.47 19.03
N ALA A 684 41.60 45.81 18.07
CA ALA A 684 42.82 44.97 18.04
C ALA A 684 43.51 44.38 19.30
N SER A 685 44.02 43.12 19.20
CA SER A 685 45.47 42.75 19.23
C SER A 685 45.71 41.21 19.15
N ALA A 686 46.70 40.77 18.35
CA ALA A 686 47.33 39.43 18.35
C ALA A 686 48.84 39.58 18.69
N PRO A 687 49.60 38.55 19.17
CA PRO A 687 50.40 37.72 18.22
C PRO A 687 50.89 36.29 18.66
N GLN A 688 50.98 35.36 17.67
CA GLN A 688 52.04 34.36 17.31
C GLN A 688 52.59 33.27 18.33
N PRO A 689 53.42 32.28 17.90
CA PRO A 689 53.16 31.08 17.08
C PRO A 689 53.76 29.78 17.72
N HIS A 690 53.61 28.57 17.13
CA HIS A 690 54.68 27.53 16.94
C HIS A 690 54.16 26.11 16.59
N ALA A 691 54.82 25.54 15.57
CA ALA A 691 55.22 24.14 15.31
C ALA A 691 54.17 23.02 15.06
N ALA A 692 54.27 22.39 13.87
CA ALA A 692 53.60 21.15 13.48
C ALA A 692 54.51 19.92 13.68
N PRO A 693 53.92 18.72 13.87
CA PRO A 693 54.48 17.49 13.33
C PRO A 693 53.49 16.66 12.49
N GLU A 694 54.07 15.69 11.78
CA GLU A 694 53.60 14.89 10.64
C GLU A 694 52.31 14.06 10.77
N SER A 695 51.70 13.78 9.61
CA SER A 695 50.51 12.94 9.40
C SER A 695 50.81 11.43 9.34
N PRO A 696 49.97 10.55 9.94
CA PRO A 696 49.99 9.11 9.67
C PRO A 696 49.20 8.74 8.40
N ARG A 697 49.49 7.55 7.86
CA ARG A 697 48.98 6.99 6.59
C ARG A 697 47.51 6.54 6.69
N PRO A 698 46.74 6.53 5.58
CA PRO A 698 45.31 6.22 5.61
C PRO A 698 45.04 4.71 5.75
N VAL A 699 44.11 4.38 6.66
CA VAL A 699 43.49 3.05 6.82
C VAL A 699 42.10 3.10 6.17
N ALA A 700 41.64 2.00 5.58
CA ALA A 700 40.38 1.92 4.84
C ALA A 700 39.13 2.06 5.74
N PRO A 701 38.01 2.63 5.26
CA PRO A 701 36.89 3.12 6.06
C PRO A 701 35.89 2.05 6.54
N GLU A 702 36.30 0.79 6.70
CA GLU A 702 35.38 -0.33 6.96
C GLU A 702 35.62 -1.06 8.29
N ASP A 703 36.44 -0.50 9.19
CA ASP A 703 36.76 -1.12 10.48
C ASP A 703 36.66 -0.13 11.67
N ASP A 704 35.66 0.77 11.66
CA ASP A 704 35.47 1.77 12.71
C ASP A 704 34.06 1.65 13.33
N THR A 705 33.89 0.67 14.21
CA THR A 705 32.72 0.56 15.08
C THR A 705 33.20 0.60 16.53
N PRO A 706 32.90 1.64 17.31
CA PRO A 706 33.38 1.71 18.68
C PRO A 706 32.62 0.73 19.58
N GLU A 707 33.35 -0.16 20.26
CA GLU A 707 32.83 -0.99 21.36
C GLU A 707 32.64 -0.13 22.63
N ALA A 708 31.72 -0.56 23.51
CA ALA A 708 31.22 0.22 24.65
C ALA A 708 32.23 0.47 25.79
N ASP A 709 33.51 0.12 25.62
CA ASP A 709 34.59 0.31 26.60
C ASP A 709 35.81 1.04 25.98
N ASP A 710 35.57 2.06 25.13
CA ASP A 710 36.62 2.95 24.62
C ASP A 710 37.04 4.00 25.70
N PRO A 711 38.30 3.98 26.18
CA PRO A 711 38.79 4.90 27.20
C PRO A 711 38.96 6.36 26.73
N ASP A 712 38.75 6.68 25.45
CA ASP A 712 38.88 8.04 24.90
C ASP A 712 37.57 8.87 24.94
N LEU A 713 36.44 8.30 25.39
CA LEU A 713 35.20 9.04 25.63
C LEU A 713 35.24 9.79 26.97
N VAL A 714 36.05 10.86 27.01
CA VAL A 714 35.94 11.90 28.03
C VAL A 714 35.06 13.03 27.52
N ASP A 715 33.87 13.15 28.13
CA ASP A 715 32.97 14.30 28.04
C ASP A 715 33.70 15.59 28.45
N SER A 716 34.26 16.29 27.47
CA SER A 716 34.68 17.68 27.61
C SER A 716 33.88 18.55 26.66
N ALA A 717 33.04 19.39 27.25
CA ALA A 717 32.14 20.33 26.59
C ALA A 717 32.87 21.19 25.55
N LEU A 718 32.76 20.80 24.27
CA LEU A 718 33.08 21.66 23.15
C LEU A 718 31.77 22.36 22.73
N SER A 719 31.79 23.69 22.74
CA SER A 719 30.69 24.48 22.20
C SER A 719 30.53 24.20 20.71
N GLY A 720 29.31 24.29 20.16
CA GLY A 720 29.04 23.94 18.75
C GLY A 720 29.92 24.67 17.74
N HIS A 721 30.46 25.83 18.11
CA HIS A 721 31.46 26.58 17.37
C HIS A 721 32.73 25.77 17.08
N ASP A 722 33.29 25.09 18.09
CA ASP A 722 34.59 24.42 17.97
C ASP A 722 34.50 23.15 17.11
N LEU A 723 33.32 22.52 17.09
CA LEU A 723 33.03 21.36 16.26
C LEU A 723 32.94 21.73 14.77
N ILE A 724 32.32 22.88 14.44
CA ILE A 724 32.15 23.34 13.06
C ILE A 724 33.50 23.77 12.45
N VAL A 725 34.34 24.45 13.22
CA VAL A 725 35.66 24.89 12.74
C VAL A 725 36.59 23.68 12.53
N ARG A 726 36.56 22.69 13.44
CA ARG A 726 37.45 21.52 13.39
C ARG A 726 37.12 20.55 12.26
N GLU A 727 35.84 20.19 12.11
CA GLU A 727 35.45 19.13 11.16
C GLU A 727 35.23 19.65 9.74
N LEU A 728 34.85 20.92 9.58
CA LEU A 728 34.51 21.50 8.27
C LEU A 728 35.53 22.53 7.77
N GLY A 729 36.53 22.89 8.57
CA GLY A 729 37.56 23.88 8.21
C GLY A 729 37.00 25.27 7.90
N ALA A 730 35.76 25.54 8.32
CA ALA A 730 35.03 26.74 7.98
C ALA A 730 35.28 27.86 9.00
N THR A 731 35.38 29.11 8.53
CA THR A 731 35.49 30.28 9.39
C THR A 731 34.09 30.84 9.66
N VAL A 732 33.64 30.81 10.91
CA VAL A 732 32.32 31.37 11.30
C VAL A 732 32.40 32.90 11.23
N VAL A 733 31.52 33.51 10.44
CA VAL A 733 31.54 34.97 10.17
C VAL A 733 30.73 35.75 11.20
N GLU A 734 29.63 35.19 11.72
CA GLU A 734 28.84 35.79 12.81
C GLU A 734 27.88 34.73 13.40
N GLU A 735 27.60 34.81 14.70
CA GLU A 735 26.67 33.92 15.41
C GLU A 735 25.56 34.79 16.06
N PHE A 736 24.30 34.46 15.79
CA PHE A 736 23.16 35.17 16.39
C PHE A 736 22.52 34.31 17.47
N THR A 737 22.60 34.77 18.72
CA THR A 737 21.86 34.20 19.84
C THR A 737 20.44 34.75 19.83
N ASN A 738 19.46 33.92 19.50
CA ASN A 738 18.06 34.26 19.70
C ASN A 738 17.69 33.94 21.16
N GLU A 739 17.65 34.96 22.01
CA GLU A 739 16.85 34.92 23.26
C GLU A 739 15.38 35.27 22.97
#